data_AF-A0A7L5FCP4-F1
#
_entry.id   AF-A0A7L5FCP4-F1
#
_cell.length_a   1.000
_cell.length_b   1.000
_cell.length_c   1.000
_cell.angle_alpha   90.00
_cell.angle_beta   90.00
_cell.angle_gamma   90.00
#
_symmetry.space_group_name_H-M   'P 1'
#
loop_
_entity.id
_entity.type
_entity.pdbx_description
1 polymer ?
#
loop_
_entity_poly.entity_id
_entity_poly.type
_entity_poly.pdbx_seq_one_letter_code
_entity_poly.pdbx_strand_id
1 'polypeptide(L)'
;MKKILIILVMACSGITLGQKKIDFIDVDLILKKANSNAQKQDYKAVLKELNRIPVNDSIYCGILIRKSYYLLQDKQYDKLETVYNEAVELDCSEQLLEIRSNQAVAYFRTEQYDKAITTCDQILEARPYNANAMYNKALALSKKGNYEESAQLYQKLVRINPLDKDVHLQLGVLCYNRGLTAQALLALNMFMLLSDNLEDNIEQLKSLNKLSYNLSTVEVEDYKLSNEDDDFKTINQILDQRLALQDSYDTGSKIDLQLVRQNHALFSYLKDHKGNKGLWSEVYVPVFQKVMNEEFFEEYTYYITQALKNGDLSSLYRRNQDKAAEVGISIAQYYMGLVGEVAENKSYYYEEGKLAAIGNKIDDQPIGLYSFYNSKGSNTSEGEFHENHELTGTWNYYYENGSVRESQEFESGKKDGVNLGYHPNGMKSYELFWKNDLAIGKYTYYTTSGALKIDKELLDSKNNGAFKEYFDIGKSALEYEGTYKNDFINGSLKEYYSDGTLFKDANYDLKMLNGLEKTYNIKGTLVAEVNYKDGELNGIYKTYHNNGKISIDATSKSGYFFGKYTYYFDNGEIATKCSYNEDGEIDGLYEEFASDGKLWLEYNYRNGKISNYTYYNKKGAVVHTDKKRSGSLKYIGYNTKGDLKMEGAYDVKDGKTGMWKYYNDNNGSLSSSGSFEEDQRQGVHKKYYPEGIEQEITTYKDDAPQGYSVFFYPNGKIKSQLYFKNGVEHGSWETYHEDGSLKTKSYYNNGEIINDSETYDVEGKLTQVNRYKKGEVISETNYHPNGKVKEKFEFPRKSGVSTQKYTNNQGNLIMEYSYLNGVLHGSVFQYGSGGIITFKGQYFHGNRQGVWEWFDTEGNKESIREYYLNNSHGKVEFYYPNGSLSAEYTDLFDQLEGTYKSYWKNGSISTLSFYKSGKLHGERKNYDPSGNLQLIRYYDDGAFIGYAYEKNDGTLIDTIPIKKETAKVTAYYKNGQISRDYTLKAGQIMNTYKIFYPSGQLLSSTAYKYGLMDGKEIDYYESGNLKSKTNYLMDEKHGLETLYHSNGKMKKETTFKSGKKNGPCKNYDEQGQLKKTEEYYNNELQF
;
A
#
# COMPACT_ATOMS: atom_id res chain seq x y z
N MET A 1 50.55 30.69 -24.72
CA MET A 1 49.24 31.37 -24.80
C MET A 1 48.42 30.63 -25.85
N LYS A 2 47.56 29.63 -25.57
CA LYS A 2 46.55 29.47 -24.51
C LYS A 2 45.63 30.69 -24.39
N LYS A 3 44.54 30.68 -25.16
CA LYS A 3 43.15 31.04 -24.82
C LYS A 3 42.39 31.45 -26.10
N ILE A 4 41.11 31.05 -26.15
CA ILE A 4 40.06 31.30 -27.16
C ILE A 4 39.76 30.08 -28.04
N LEU A 5 39.24 29.01 -27.41
CA LEU A 5 38.26 28.08 -28.02
C LEU A 5 37.60 27.17 -26.96
N ILE A 6 37.03 27.74 -25.90
CA ILE A 6 36.12 27.04 -24.98
C ILE A 6 35.10 28.07 -24.55
N ILE A 7 33.91 28.04 -25.17
CA ILE A 7 32.58 28.52 -24.73
C ILE A 7 31.72 28.42 -26.01
N LEU A 8 31.06 27.27 -26.20
CA LEU A 8 29.89 26.98 -27.09
C LEU A 8 29.78 25.49 -27.46
N VAL A 9 30.03 24.57 -26.52
CA VAL A 9 29.53 23.17 -26.59
C VAL A 9 29.19 22.67 -25.17
N MET A 10 28.51 23.49 -24.38
CA MET A 10 27.91 23.09 -23.09
C MET A 10 26.51 23.69 -22.98
N ALA A 11 25.59 23.17 -23.80
CA ALA A 11 24.14 23.23 -23.63
C ALA A 11 23.50 22.38 -24.73
N CYS A 12 23.61 21.05 -24.59
CA CYS A 12 22.79 19.99 -25.22
C CYS A 12 23.51 18.64 -25.07
N SER A 13 24.03 18.32 -23.89
CA SER A 13 24.23 16.94 -23.50
C SER A 13 22.90 16.47 -22.91
N GLY A 14 22.01 15.97 -23.77
CA GLY A 14 20.95 15.09 -23.30
C GLY A 14 21.62 13.98 -22.53
N ILE A 15 21.43 13.94 -21.22
CA ILE A 15 21.86 12.83 -20.39
C ILE A 15 21.04 11.65 -20.90
N THR A 16 21.58 10.86 -21.81
CA THR A 16 21.11 9.48 -21.96
C THR A 16 21.49 8.79 -20.66
N LEU A 17 20.60 8.86 -19.67
CA LEU A 17 20.65 8.05 -18.47
C LEU A 17 20.67 6.60 -18.96
N GLY A 18 21.85 5.98 -19.00
CA GLY A 18 21.92 4.54 -19.19
C GLY A 18 21.06 3.88 -18.10
N GLN A 19 20.26 2.89 -18.46
CA GLN A 19 19.41 2.16 -17.52
C GLN A 19 20.33 1.51 -16.48
N LYS A 20 20.32 2.01 -15.25
CA LYS A 20 21.13 1.50 -14.15
C LYS A 20 20.33 0.47 -13.37
N LYS A 21 21.02 -0.51 -12.80
CA LYS A 21 20.42 -1.41 -11.82
C LYS A 21 19.91 -0.59 -10.63
N ILE A 22 18.66 -0.78 -10.25
CA ILE A 22 18.07 -0.12 -9.07
C ILE A 22 18.72 -0.62 -7.77
N ASP A 23 18.90 0.29 -6.81
CA ASP A 23 19.47 -0.02 -5.50
C ASP A 23 18.47 -0.78 -4.63
N PHE A 24 18.97 -1.78 -3.87
CA PHE A 24 18.16 -2.42 -2.82
C PHE A 24 18.28 -1.62 -1.53
N ILE A 25 17.13 -1.20 -0.98
CA ILE A 25 17.07 -0.44 0.27
C ILE A 25 16.65 -1.37 1.39
N ASP A 26 17.61 -1.69 2.26
CA ASP A 26 17.37 -2.47 3.48
C ASP A 26 17.07 -1.52 4.64
N VAL A 27 15.77 -1.33 4.92
CA VAL A 27 15.27 -0.42 5.96
C VAL A 27 15.71 -0.87 7.36
N ASP A 28 15.73 -2.18 7.63
CA ASP A 28 16.15 -2.72 8.92
C ASP A 28 17.62 -2.39 9.19
N LEU A 29 18.46 -2.54 8.17
CA LEU A 29 19.87 -2.14 8.25
C LEU A 29 20.04 -0.63 8.45
N ILE A 30 19.24 0.19 7.76
CA ILE A 30 19.26 1.66 7.93
C ILE A 30 18.89 2.04 9.36
N LEU A 31 17.79 1.49 9.90
CA LEU A 31 17.34 1.77 11.26
C LEU A 31 18.35 1.32 12.32
N LYS A 32 18.97 0.14 12.12
CA LYS A 32 20.05 -0.34 13.01
C LYS A 32 21.24 0.63 13.03
N LYS A 33 21.66 1.14 11.88
CA LYS A 33 22.74 2.14 11.78
C LYS A 33 22.34 3.47 12.41
N ALA A 34 21.13 3.95 12.14
CA ALA A 34 20.58 5.17 12.73
C ALA A 34 20.57 5.08 14.27
N ASN A 35 20.09 3.98 14.84
CA ASN A 35 20.09 3.78 16.29
C ASN A 35 21.51 3.75 16.88
N SER A 36 22.47 3.13 16.19
CA SER A 36 23.88 3.13 16.63
C SER A 36 24.50 4.54 16.62
N ASN A 37 24.18 5.38 15.63
CA ASN A 37 24.64 6.76 15.59
C ASN A 37 23.96 7.63 16.66
N ALA A 38 22.68 7.38 16.96
CA ALA A 38 21.96 8.09 18.03
C ALA A 38 22.57 7.85 19.41
N GLN A 39 23.02 6.61 19.70
CA GLN A 39 23.75 6.29 20.93
C GLN A 39 25.07 7.05 21.07
N LYS A 40 25.69 7.43 19.94
CA LYS A 40 26.91 8.25 19.88
C LYS A 40 26.61 9.76 19.85
N GLN A 41 25.34 10.15 19.95
CA GLN A 41 24.86 11.53 19.81
C GLN A 41 25.26 12.20 18.47
N ASP A 42 25.53 11.42 17.43
CA ASP A 42 25.81 11.92 16.08
C ASP A 42 24.51 12.07 15.28
N TYR A 43 23.72 13.09 15.63
CA TYR A 43 22.39 13.31 15.06
C TYR A 43 22.42 13.64 13.56
N LYS A 44 23.53 14.22 13.07
CA LYS A 44 23.72 14.45 11.63
C LYS A 44 23.85 13.14 10.88
N ALA A 45 24.62 12.18 11.40
CA ALA A 45 24.70 10.85 10.82
C ALA A 45 23.37 10.08 10.94
N VAL A 46 22.61 10.26 12.02
CA VAL A 46 21.25 9.70 12.13
C VAL A 46 20.36 10.20 11.01
N LEU A 47 20.25 11.52 10.84
CA LEU A 47 19.42 12.13 9.79
C LEU A 47 19.88 11.71 8.39
N LYS A 48 21.20 11.57 8.17
CA LYS A 48 21.74 11.05 6.91
C LYS A 48 21.28 9.63 6.61
N GLU A 49 21.25 8.74 7.61
CA GLU A 49 20.74 7.38 7.43
C GLU A 49 19.22 7.38 7.19
N LEU A 50 18.44 8.12 8.00
CA LEU A 50 16.99 8.19 7.84
C LEU A 50 16.55 8.78 6.49
N ASN A 51 17.34 9.69 5.91
CA ASN A 51 17.08 10.25 4.58
C ASN A 51 17.31 9.26 3.43
N ARG A 52 17.86 8.06 3.71
CA ARG A 52 17.98 6.97 2.73
C ARG A 52 16.69 6.16 2.61
N ILE A 53 15.75 6.31 3.55
CA ILE A 53 14.44 5.64 3.50
C ILE A 53 13.57 6.41 2.49
N PRO A 54 13.03 5.75 1.45
CA PRO A 54 12.15 6.38 0.47
C PRO A 54 10.91 6.97 1.13
N VAL A 55 10.45 8.11 0.61
CA VAL A 55 9.15 8.71 0.95
C VAL A 55 8.01 7.72 0.73
N ASN A 56 8.17 6.85 -0.27
CA ASN A 56 7.19 5.83 -0.61
C ASN A 56 7.26 4.56 0.26
N ASP A 57 8.03 4.55 1.35
CA ASP A 57 8.03 3.45 2.30
C ASP A 57 6.85 3.54 3.29
N SER A 58 6.24 2.41 3.62
CA SER A 58 5.11 2.33 4.55
C SER A 58 5.41 2.87 5.95
N ILE A 59 6.68 2.84 6.37
CA ILE A 59 7.08 3.35 7.69
C ILE A 59 7.42 4.84 7.66
N TYR A 60 7.38 5.49 6.49
CA TYR A 60 7.95 6.81 6.31
C TYR A 60 7.28 7.88 7.19
N CYS A 61 5.96 7.81 7.41
CA CYS A 61 5.27 8.67 8.39
C CYS A 61 5.88 8.58 9.80
N GLY A 62 6.23 7.37 10.25
CA GLY A 62 6.95 7.17 11.51
C GLY A 62 8.39 7.69 11.48
N ILE A 63 9.04 7.67 10.30
CA ILE A 63 10.36 8.26 10.10
C ILE A 63 10.31 9.79 10.22
N LEU A 64 9.23 10.45 9.81
CA LEU A 64 9.07 11.90 9.96
C LEU A 64 9.07 12.33 11.44
N ILE A 65 8.44 11.56 12.34
CA ILE A 65 8.55 11.80 13.79
C ILE A 65 10.01 11.73 14.22
N ARG A 66 10.72 10.66 13.86
CA ARG A 66 12.14 10.48 14.23
C ARG A 66 13.01 11.61 13.68
N LYS A 67 12.81 12.00 12.42
CA LYS A 67 13.50 13.15 11.80
C LYS A 67 13.23 14.42 12.59
N SER A 68 11.96 14.73 12.91
CA SER A 68 11.61 15.94 13.68
C SER A 68 12.30 15.96 15.05
N TYR A 69 12.33 14.83 15.76
CA TYR A 69 13.02 14.73 17.04
C TYR A 69 14.53 14.99 16.91
N TYR A 70 15.20 14.36 15.95
CA TYR A 70 16.64 14.53 15.78
C TYR A 70 17.04 15.89 15.21
N LEU A 71 16.18 16.54 14.41
CA LEU A 71 16.35 17.94 14.01
C LEU A 71 16.31 18.88 15.23
N LEU A 72 15.40 18.63 16.17
CA LEU A 72 15.33 19.38 17.43
C LEU A 72 16.60 19.20 18.27
N GLN A 73 17.14 17.98 18.35
CA GLN A 73 18.39 17.71 19.10
C GLN A 73 19.62 18.35 18.43
N ASP A 74 19.71 18.32 17.09
CA ASP A 74 20.79 18.97 16.33
C ASP A 74 20.61 20.49 16.16
N LYS A 75 19.53 21.06 16.73
CA LYS A 75 19.18 22.49 16.68
C LYS A 75 18.91 23.04 15.27
N GLN A 76 18.46 22.20 14.34
CA GLN A 76 18.05 22.57 12.98
C GLN A 76 16.55 22.90 12.94
N TYR A 77 16.14 23.94 13.67
CA TYR A 77 14.72 24.27 13.89
C TYR A 77 13.98 24.72 12.63
N ASP A 78 14.69 25.35 11.69
CA ASP A 78 14.18 25.83 10.40
C ASP A 78 13.60 24.70 9.53
N LYS A 79 14.08 23.46 9.71
CA LYS A 79 13.66 22.30 8.93
C LYS A 79 12.44 21.57 9.48
N LEU A 80 11.99 21.89 10.70
CA LEU A 80 10.82 21.23 11.30
C LEU A 80 9.53 21.51 10.53
N GLU A 81 9.39 22.74 10.02
CA GLU A 81 8.24 23.13 9.19
C GLU A 81 8.19 22.32 7.89
N THR A 82 9.36 22.02 7.30
CA THR A 82 9.46 21.16 6.12
C THR A 82 8.98 19.74 6.42
N VAL A 83 9.41 19.16 7.54
CA VAL A 83 8.98 17.81 7.96
C VAL A 83 7.49 17.76 8.27
N TYR A 84 6.94 18.81 8.89
CA TYR A 84 5.52 18.92 9.17
C TYR A 84 4.70 19.02 7.87
N ASN A 85 5.08 19.90 6.95
CA ASN A 85 4.41 20.03 5.65
C ASN A 85 4.48 18.73 4.84
N GLU A 86 5.61 18.05 4.86
CA GLU A 86 5.78 16.72 4.25
C GLU A 86 4.82 15.69 4.88
N ALA A 87 4.65 15.69 6.21
CA ALA A 87 3.70 14.80 6.89
C ALA A 87 2.24 15.11 6.54
N VAL A 88 1.89 16.40 6.39
CA VAL A 88 0.56 16.84 5.94
C VAL A 88 0.31 16.40 4.49
N GLU A 89 1.28 16.62 3.61
CA GLU A 89 1.20 16.21 2.20
C GLU A 89 1.03 14.70 2.04
N LEU A 90 1.58 13.90 2.95
CA LEU A 90 1.49 12.43 2.96
C LEU A 90 0.32 11.87 3.78
N ASP A 91 -0.58 12.71 4.32
CA ASP A 91 -1.72 12.29 5.15
C ASP A 91 -1.32 11.47 6.41
N CYS A 92 -0.17 11.80 7.02
CA CYS A 92 0.34 11.19 8.25
C CYS A 92 -0.38 11.73 9.51
N SER A 93 -1.72 11.75 9.50
CA SER A 93 -2.57 12.44 10.48
C SER A 93 -2.29 12.05 11.94
N GLU A 94 -2.07 10.76 12.21
CA GLU A 94 -1.75 10.25 13.56
C GLU A 94 -0.42 10.77 14.12
N GLN A 95 0.53 11.14 13.25
CA GLN A 95 1.89 11.56 13.62
C GLN A 95 2.05 13.09 13.72
N LEU A 96 1.05 13.85 13.25
CA LEU A 96 1.12 15.32 13.20
C LEU A 96 1.25 15.95 14.58
N LEU A 97 0.60 15.39 15.61
CA LEU A 97 0.64 15.95 16.96
C LEU A 97 2.02 15.80 17.62
N GLU A 98 2.73 14.71 17.32
CA GLU A 98 4.08 14.43 17.78
C GLU A 98 5.09 15.36 17.10
N ILE A 99 4.93 15.62 15.80
CA ILE A 99 5.74 16.59 15.07
C ILE A 99 5.47 18.01 15.60
N ARG A 100 4.21 18.39 15.84
CA ARG A 100 3.84 19.67 16.47
C ARG A 100 4.44 19.84 17.86
N SER A 101 4.51 18.77 18.64
CA SER A 101 5.15 18.81 19.96
C SER A 101 6.63 19.22 19.83
N ASN A 102 7.34 18.70 18.83
CA ASN A 102 8.72 19.12 18.54
C ASN A 102 8.80 20.56 18.00
N GLN A 103 7.84 21.01 17.18
CA GLN A 103 7.75 22.41 16.72
C GLN A 103 7.52 23.39 17.88
N ALA A 104 6.63 23.08 18.83
CA ALA A 104 6.36 23.93 19.98
C ALA A 104 7.63 24.17 20.82
N VAL A 105 8.41 23.11 21.07
CA VAL A 105 9.70 23.21 21.76
C VAL A 105 10.71 24.05 20.95
N ALA A 106 10.75 23.89 19.62
CA ALA A 106 11.63 24.68 18.77
C ALA A 106 11.24 26.17 18.74
N TYR A 107 9.95 26.50 18.65
CA TYR A 107 9.45 27.87 18.74
C TYR A 107 9.80 28.50 20.08
N PHE A 108 9.66 27.75 21.18
CA PHE A 108 10.11 28.22 22.49
C PHE A 108 11.62 28.51 22.52
N ARG A 109 12.47 27.59 22.02
CA ARG A 109 13.94 27.76 21.99
C ARG A 109 14.42 28.88 21.08
N THR A 110 13.58 29.32 20.14
CA THR A 110 13.84 30.47 19.25
C THR A 110 13.08 31.72 19.67
N GLU A 111 12.54 31.75 20.90
CA GLU A 111 11.85 32.89 21.50
C GLU A 111 10.56 33.33 20.75
N GLN A 112 10.03 32.47 19.88
CA GLN A 112 8.76 32.68 19.18
C GLN A 112 7.58 32.22 20.05
N TYR A 113 7.41 32.84 21.22
CA TYR A 113 6.48 32.39 22.25
C TYR A 113 5.01 32.33 21.79
N ASP A 114 4.55 33.29 20.97
CA ASP A 114 3.18 33.26 20.44
C ASP A 114 2.91 32.03 19.58
N LYS A 115 3.86 31.66 18.71
CA LYS A 115 3.75 30.44 17.91
C LYS A 115 3.79 29.20 18.77
N ALA A 116 4.68 29.15 19.77
CA ALA A 116 4.73 28.03 20.71
C ALA A 116 3.39 27.85 21.43
N ILE A 117 2.78 28.92 21.92
CA ILE A 117 1.46 28.91 22.58
C ILE A 117 0.39 28.41 21.62
N THR A 118 0.28 28.97 20.40
CA THR A 118 -0.70 28.55 19.41
C THR A 118 -0.53 27.07 19.02
N THR A 119 0.70 26.60 18.83
CA THR A 119 0.96 25.18 18.52
C THR A 119 0.58 24.27 19.70
N CYS A 120 0.85 24.68 20.94
CA CYS A 120 0.40 23.95 22.12
C CYS A 120 -1.13 23.93 22.23
N ASP A 121 -1.82 25.03 21.94
CA ASP A 121 -3.29 25.08 21.93
C ASP A 121 -3.90 24.10 20.93
N GLN A 122 -3.31 23.99 19.74
CA GLN A 122 -3.72 22.99 18.73
C GLN A 122 -3.52 21.54 19.20
N ILE A 123 -2.50 21.28 20.03
CA ILE A 123 -2.30 19.94 20.63
C ILE A 123 -3.35 19.71 21.72
N LEU A 124 -3.62 20.73 22.56
CA LEU A 124 -4.57 20.65 23.67
C LEU A 124 -6.03 20.56 23.23
N GLU A 125 -6.37 21.08 22.04
CA GLU A 125 -7.68 20.89 21.43
C GLU A 125 -7.98 19.40 21.17
N ALA A 126 -6.97 18.65 20.70
CA ALA A 126 -7.08 17.20 20.47
C ALA A 126 -6.79 16.35 21.72
N ARG A 127 -5.91 16.84 22.61
CA ARG A 127 -5.43 16.13 23.82
C ARG A 127 -5.50 17.06 25.04
N PRO A 128 -6.69 17.26 25.64
CA PRO A 128 -6.92 18.29 26.67
C PRO A 128 -6.11 18.15 27.95
N TYR A 129 -5.52 16.98 28.20
CA TYR A 129 -4.66 16.70 29.37
C TYR A 129 -3.22 16.35 28.97
N ASN A 130 -2.76 16.78 27.79
CA ASN A 130 -1.38 16.57 27.38
C ASN A 130 -0.41 17.41 28.24
N ALA A 131 0.24 16.76 29.21
CA ALA A 131 1.13 17.41 30.16
C ALA A 131 2.28 18.17 29.48
N ASN A 132 2.92 17.58 28.47
CA ASN A 132 4.03 18.22 27.76
C ASN A 132 3.59 19.51 27.04
N ALA A 133 2.44 19.50 26.37
CA ALA A 133 1.92 20.69 25.69
C ALA A 133 1.54 21.79 26.68
N MET A 134 0.89 21.44 27.80
CA MET A 134 0.60 22.40 28.87
C MET A 134 1.87 22.99 29.48
N TYR A 135 2.87 22.16 29.75
CA TYR A 135 4.14 22.61 30.34
C TYR A 135 4.85 23.59 29.42
N ASN A 136 4.97 23.25 28.13
CA ASN A 136 5.59 24.13 27.14
C ASN A 136 4.78 25.42 26.94
N LYS A 137 3.44 25.37 26.97
CA LYS A 137 2.58 26.56 26.92
C LYS A 137 2.80 27.46 28.15
N ALA A 138 2.79 26.88 29.35
CA ALA A 138 3.01 27.61 30.61
C ALA A 138 4.38 28.29 30.63
N LEU A 139 5.41 27.61 30.14
CA LEU A 139 6.77 28.14 30.03
C LEU A 139 6.84 29.30 29.03
N ALA A 140 6.21 29.17 27.86
CA ALA A 140 6.13 30.23 26.86
C ALA A 140 5.36 31.47 27.36
N LEU A 141 4.23 31.27 28.05
CA LEU A 141 3.45 32.34 28.67
C LEU A 141 4.25 33.10 29.74
N SER A 142 4.98 32.36 30.58
CA SER A 142 5.87 32.94 31.59
C SER A 142 6.93 33.85 30.95
N LYS A 143 7.57 33.39 29.87
CA LYS A 143 8.57 34.20 29.15
C LYS A 143 8.00 35.40 28.43
N LYS A 144 6.73 35.35 28.01
CA LYS A 144 5.99 36.48 27.42
C LYS A 144 5.50 37.49 28.46
N GLY A 145 5.52 37.12 29.74
CA GLY A 145 5.03 37.95 30.83
C GLY A 145 3.55 37.74 31.19
N ASN A 146 2.88 36.73 30.62
CA ASN A 146 1.53 36.35 31.01
C ASN A 146 1.58 35.36 32.18
N TYR A 147 1.87 35.90 33.36
CA TYR A 147 2.20 35.11 34.54
C TYR A 147 0.98 34.45 35.20
N GLU A 148 -0.19 35.09 35.15
CA GLU A 148 -1.43 34.55 35.71
C GLU A 148 -1.87 33.27 34.97
N GLU A 149 -1.98 33.33 33.63
CA GLU A 149 -2.34 32.14 32.83
C GLU A 149 -1.27 31.04 32.94
N SER A 150 0.01 31.42 33.05
CA SER A 150 1.11 30.50 33.30
C SER A 150 0.97 29.78 34.65
N ALA A 151 0.66 30.52 35.72
CA ALA A 151 0.42 29.96 37.05
C ALA A 151 -0.77 29.00 37.03
N GLN A 152 -1.88 29.37 36.40
CA GLN A 152 -3.06 28.50 36.27
C GLN A 152 -2.74 27.18 35.56
N LEU A 153 -1.94 27.21 34.48
CA LEU A 153 -1.52 25.99 33.79
C LEU A 153 -0.58 25.12 34.63
N TYR A 154 0.40 25.70 35.33
CA TYR A 154 1.25 24.94 36.24
C TYR A 154 0.44 24.33 37.38
N GLN A 155 -0.51 25.07 37.95
CA GLN A 155 -1.42 24.55 38.97
C GLN A 155 -2.27 23.38 38.44
N LYS A 156 -2.76 23.48 37.19
CA LYS A 156 -3.45 22.37 36.51
C LYS A 156 -2.52 21.17 36.30
N LEU A 157 -1.27 21.39 35.92
CA LEU A 157 -0.26 20.33 35.74
C LEU A 157 0.06 19.58 37.02
N VAL A 158 0.07 20.25 38.18
CA VAL A 158 0.21 19.58 39.49
C VAL A 158 -0.91 18.54 39.71
N ARG A 159 -2.08 18.70 39.10
CA ARG A 159 -3.17 17.71 39.14
C ARG A 159 -3.19 16.72 37.95
N ILE A 160 -2.39 16.94 36.91
CA ILE A 160 -2.35 16.04 35.74
C ILE A 160 -1.14 15.10 35.82
N ASN A 161 -0.02 15.62 36.30
CA ASN A 161 1.25 14.92 36.43
C ASN A 161 1.90 15.32 37.78
N PRO A 162 1.29 14.93 38.92
CA PRO A 162 1.69 15.39 40.26
C PRO A 162 3.13 15.04 40.65
N LEU A 163 3.72 13.99 40.05
CA LEU A 163 5.10 13.59 40.34
C LEU A 163 6.13 14.32 39.46
N ASP A 164 5.69 15.22 38.58
CA ASP A 164 6.57 16.03 37.74
C ASP A 164 7.21 17.17 38.55
N LYS A 165 8.35 16.87 39.16
CA LYS A 165 9.13 17.84 39.95
C LYS A 165 9.40 19.15 39.21
N ASP A 166 9.57 19.12 37.88
CA ASP A 166 9.90 20.32 37.12
C ASP A 166 8.72 21.31 37.09
N VAL A 167 7.47 20.84 37.20
CA VAL A 167 6.28 21.71 37.34
C VAL A 167 6.35 22.51 38.64
N HIS A 168 6.70 21.86 39.75
CA HIS A 168 6.85 22.51 41.06
C HIS A 168 7.99 23.52 41.06
N LEU A 169 9.12 23.19 40.43
CA LEU A 169 10.24 24.13 40.27
C LEU A 169 9.80 25.38 39.50
N GLN A 170 9.13 25.23 38.36
CA GLN A 170 8.68 26.38 37.57
C GLN A 170 7.63 27.23 38.30
N LEU A 171 6.68 26.61 39.00
CA LEU A 171 5.70 27.32 39.81
C LEU A 171 6.37 28.08 40.96
N GLY A 172 7.35 27.48 41.64
CA GLY A 172 8.10 28.12 42.72
C GLY A 172 8.95 29.29 42.24
N VAL A 173 9.63 29.16 41.10
CA VAL A 173 10.37 30.26 40.45
C VAL A 173 9.44 31.39 40.04
N LEU A 174 8.25 31.06 39.51
CA LEU A 174 7.25 32.06 39.14
C LEU A 174 6.77 32.86 40.35
N CYS A 175 6.43 32.19 41.46
CA CYS A 175 6.06 32.83 42.73
C CYS A 175 7.20 33.69 43.29
N TYR A 176 8.44 33.18 43.29
CA TYR A 176 9.62 33.91 43.78
C TYR A 176 9.82 35.23 43.03
N ASN A 177 9.73 35.19 41.69
CA ASN A 177 9.90 36.38 40.86
C ASN A 177 8.79 37.43 41.06
N ARG A 178 7.68 37.06 41.71
CA ARG A 178 6.55 37.92 42.06
C ARG A 178 6.45 38.25 43.56
N GLY A 179 7.47 37.94 44.35
CA GLY A 179 7.48 38.23 45.78
C GLY A 179 6.50 37.41 46.63
N LEU A 180 5.98 36.30 46.08
CA LEU A 180 5.12 35.36 46.81
C LEU A 180 5.98 34.33 47.53
N THR A 181 6.73 34.79 48.54
CA THR A 181 7.78 34.06 49.25
C THR A 181 7.32 32.71 49.83
N ALA A 182 6.18 32.67 50.49
CA ALA A 182 5.62 31.46 51.11
C ALA A 182 5.29 30.43 50.02
N GLN A 183 4.52 30.82 48.99
CA GLN A 183 4.19 29.95 47.86
C GLN A 183 5.43 29.46 47.11
N ALA A 184 6.45 30.32 46.94
CA ALA A 184 7.71 29.95 46.34
C ALA A 184 8.42 28.85 47.15
N LEU A 185 8.55 29.03 48.47
CA LEU A 185 9.15 28.03 49.35
C LEU A 185 8.34 26.74 49.38
N LEU A 186 7.00 26.80 49.43
CA LEU A 186 6.13 25.62 49.36
C LEU A 186 6.39 24.79 48.10
N ALA A 187 6.39 25.43 46.94
CA ALA A 187 6.63 24.76 45.66
C ALA A 187 8.05 24.22 45.52
N LEU A 188 9.07 24.97 45.95
CA LEU A 188 10.46 24.52 45.89
C LEU A 188 10.76 23.38 46.87
N ASN A 189 10.11 23.37 48.03
CA ASN A 189 10.20 22.24 48.96
C ASN A 189 9.53 20.99 48.39
N MET A 190 8.42 21.11 47.65
CA MET A 190 7.83 19.98 46.91
C MET A 190 8.74 19.47 45.79
N PHE A 191 9.40 20.37 45.04
CA PHE A 191 10.42 19.97 44.06
C PHE A 191 11.55 19.15 44.71
N MET A 192 12.01 19.55 45.90
CA MET A 192 12.98 18.77 46.66
C MET A 192 12.39 17.44 47.11
N LEU A 193 11.14 17.41 47.59
CA LEU A 193 10.50 16.18 48.04
C LEU A 193 10.43 15.10 46.95
N LEU A 194 10.06 15.50 45.72
CA LEU A 194 9.80 14.63 44.57
C LEU A 194 11.04 14.28 43.73
N SER A 195 12.23 14.69 44.15
CA SER A 195 13.45 14.46 43.37
C SER A 195 14.00 13.03 43.56
N ASP A 196 14.02 12.23 42.48
CA ASP A 196 14.43 10.81 42.46
C ASP A 196 15.86 10.52 42.97
N ASN A 197 16.75 11.51 42.95
CA ASN A 197 18.13 11.38 43.42
C ASN A 197 18.60 12.67 44.11
N LEU A 198 18.10 12.89 45.32
CA LEU A 198 18.53 13.98 46.21
C LEU A 198 20.03 13.93 46.56
N GLU A 199 20.61 12.74 46.38
CA GLU A 199 22.03 12.38 46.36
C GLU A 199 22.94 13.46 45.76
N ASP A 200 22.54 13.84 44.54
CA ASP A 200 23.34 14.56 43.57
C ASP A 200 22.86 16.01 43.35
N ASN A 201 21.80 16.43 44.05
CA ASN A 201 21.14 17.74 43.88
C ASN A 201 21.74 18.86 44.73
N ILE A 202 23.05 18.82 45.01
CA ILE A 202 23.71 19.79 45.91
C ILE A 202 23.64 21.23 45.39
N GLU A 203 23.62 21.43 44.07
CA GLU A 203 23.54 22.76 43.47
C GLU A 203 22.12 23.34 43.57
N GLN A 204 21.08 22.51 43.44
CA GLN A 204 19.69 22.89 43.68
C GLN A 204 19.47 23.26 45.14
N LEU A 205 20.01 22.47 46.09
CA LEU A 205 19.96 22.79 47.51
C LEU A 205 20.69 24.10 47.84
N LYS A 206 21.89 24.32 47.29
CA LYS A 206 22.63 25.59 47.46
C LYS A 206 21.84 26.77 46.91
N SER A 207 21.21 26.58 45.74
CA SER A 207 20.40 27.61 45.09
C SER A 207 19.17 27.93 45.93
N LEU A 208 18.46 26.92 46.41
CA LEU A 208 17.30 27.07 47.29
C LEU A 208 17.67 27.73 48.63
N ASN A 209 18.79 27.33 49.24
CA ASN A 209 19.31 27.95 50.45
C ASN A 209 19.69 29.43 50.23
N LYS A 210 20.34 29.75 49.10
CA LYS A 210 20.64 31.14 48.74
C LYS A 210 19.37 31.95 48.45
N LEU A 211 18.37 31.35 47.82
CA LEU A 211 17.07 31.98 47.56
C LEU A 211 16.36 32.32 48.87
N SER A 212 16.37 31.40 49.84
CA SER A 212 15.78 31.61 51.18
C SER A 212 16.36 32.81 51.96
N TYR A 213 17.54 33.28 51.57
CA TYR A 213 18.19 34.46 52.14
C TYR A 213 17.89 35.76 51.38
N ASN A 214 17.72 35.70 50.05
CA ASN A 214 17.59 36.86 49.17
C ASN A 214 16.13 37.16 48.77
N LEU A 215 15.15 36.70 49.55
CA LEU A 215 13.71 36.77 49.23
C LEU A 215 13.19 38.20 48.94
N SER A 216 13.85 39.25 49.44
CA SER A 216 13.30 40.63 49.45
C SER A 216 14.05 41.67 48.60
N THR A 217 14.52 41.34 47.39
CA THR A 217 15.14 42.34 46.48
C THR A 217 14.45 42.56 45.14
N VAL A 218 13.27 41.99 44.90
CA VAL A 218 12.54 42.19 43.64
C VAL A 218 11.59 43.37 43.81
N GLU A 219 11.72 44.43 43.01
CA GLU A 219 10.67 45.46 42.89
C GLU A 219 9.43 44.79 42.28
N VAL A 220 8.35 44.70 43.04
CA VAL A 220 7.13 43.98 42.63
C VAL A 220 6.05 45.01 42.29
N GLU A 221 5.56 44.99 41.04
CA GLU A 221 4.28 45.61 40.68
C GLU A 221 3.15 44.84 41.38
N ASP A 222 2.14 45.53 41.93
CA ASP A 222 1.00 44.94 42.66
C ASP A 222 0.16 44.03 41.72
N TYR A 223 0.61 42.80 41.52
CA TYR A 223 0.09 41.85 40.54
C TYR A 223 -0.17 40.48 41.19
N LYS A 224 -1.41 40.00 41.13
CA LYS A 224 -1.85 38.71 41.67
C LYS A 224 -1.70 37.59 40.63
N LEU A 225 -1.12 36.47 41.02
CA LEU A 225 -1.08 35.23 40.24
C LEU A 225 -2.31 34.35 40.46
N SER A 226 -2.92 34.44 41.65
CA SER A 226 -4.11 33.67 42.00
C SER A 226 -4.97 34.40 43.03
N ASN A 227 -6.22 33.97 43.17
CA ASN A 227 -7.11 34.49 44.21
C ASN A 227 -6.68 34.08 45.64
N GLU A 228 -5.82 33.06 45.77
CA GLU A 228 -5.27 32.59 47.07
C GLU A 228 -4.11 33.46 47.57
N ASP A 229 -3.58 34.38 46.75
CA ASP A 229 -2.36 35.13 47.10
C ASP A 229 -2.55 35.99 48.36
N ASP A 230 -3.76 36.50 48.59
CA ASP A 230 -4.10 37.29 49.78
C ASP A 230 -4.01 36.48 51.07
N ASP A 231 -4.23 35.16 51.03
CA ASP A 231 -4.19 34.28 52.20
C ASP A 231 -2.79 34.20 52.80
N PHE A 232 -1.76 34.33 51.95
CA PHE A 232 -0.36 34.25 52.36
C PHE A 232 0.26 35.60 52.67
N LYS A 233 -0.46 36.72 52.53
CA LYS A 233 0.11 38.08 52.66
C LYS A 233 0.84 38.30 53.99
N THR A 234 0.25 37.88 55.10
CA THR A 234 0.86 38.01 56.44
C THR A 234 2.07 37.09 56.58
N ILE A 235 2.00 35.86 56.07
CA ILE A 235 3.10 34.89 56.13
C ILE A 235 4.29 35.41 55.30
N ASN A 236 4.02 35.92 54.10
CA ASN A 236 5.01 36.56 53.22
C ASN A 236 5.71 37.71 53.96
N GLN A 237 4.96 38.65 54.55
CA GLN A 237 5.54 39.75 55.33
C GLN A 237 6.47 39.28 56.45
N ILE A 238 6.11 38.20 57.16
CA ILE A 238 6.92 37.68 58.26
C ILE A 238 8.22 37.03 57.73
N LEU A 239 8.13 36.23 56.67
CA LEU A 239 9.31 35.60 56.07
C LEU A 239 10.26 36.64 55.48
N ASP A 240 9.70 37.70 54.88
CA ASP A 240 10.45 38.81 54.27
C ASP A 240 11.12 39.73 55.32
N GLN A 241 10.61 39.76 56.57
CA GLN A 241 11.26 40.44 57.70
C GLN A 241 12.54 39.73 58.17
N ARG A 242 12.83 38.53 57.68
CA ARG A 242 14.08 37.78 57.93
C ARG A 242 14.35 37.48 59.41
N LEU A 243 13.31 37.45 60.25
CA LEU A 243 13.45 37.12 61.68
C LEU A 243 14.06 35.73 61.90
N ALA A 244 13.66 34.76 61.06
CA ALA A 244 14.20 33.40 61.10
C ALA A 244 15.68 33.31 60.67
N LEU A 245 16.23 34.33 60.00
CA LEU A 245 17.61 34.32 59.53
C LEU A 245 18.61 34.84 60.58
N GLN A 246 18.13 35.28 61.75
CA GLN A 246 19.01 35.69 62.86
C GLN A 246 19.66 34.47 63.51
N ASP A 247 20.95 34.56 63.86
CA ASP A 247 21.71 33.44 64.46
C ASP A 247 21.05 32.85 65.70
N SER A 248 20.30 33.65 66.48
CA SER A 248 19.58 33.24 67.69
C SER A 248 18.28 32.46 67.45
N TYR A 249 17.82 32.33 66.20
CA TYR A 249 16.60 31.60 65.87
C TYR A 249 16.82 30.08 65.97
N ASP A 250 16.17 29.44 66.94
CA ASP A 250 16.26 28.00 67.16
C ASP A 250 15.17 27.25 66.37
N THR A 251 15.59 26.21 65.63
CA THR A 251 14.71 25.33 64.85
C THR A 251 14.52 23.97 65.50
N GLY A 252 15.27 23.66 66.56
CA GLY A 252 15.41 22.31 67.11
C GLY A 252 16.19 21.34 66.21
N SER A 253 16.56 21.72 64.98
CA SER A 253 17.28 20.87 64.05
C SER A 253 18.80 20.88 64.26
N LYS A 254 19.45 19.74 64.03
CA LYS A 254 20.92 19.66 64.00
C LYS A 254 21.53 20.21 62.71
N ILE A 255 20.71 20.50 61.70
CA ILE A 255 21.14 21.09 60.43
C ILE A 255 20.87 22.58 60.45
N ASP A 256 21.92 23.39 60.59
CA ASP A 256 21.81 24.84 60.62
C ASP A 256 22.05 25.45 59.23
N LEU A 257 20.96 25.54 58.46
CA LEU A 257 20.93 26.22 57.16
C LEU A 257 19.87 27.31 57.16
N GLN A 258 20.09 28.37 56.38
CA GLN A 258 19.11 29.46 56.20
C GLN A 258 17.78 28.93 55.66
N LEU A 259 17.83 27.94 54.74
CA LEU A 259 16.66 27.23 54.25
C LEU A 259 15.88 26.55 55.39
N VAL A 260 16.59 25.87 56.30
CA VAL A 260 15.96 25.14 57.41
C VAL A 260 15.28 26.12 58.36
N ARG A 261 15.92 27.26 58.68
CA ARG A 261 15.30 28.29 59.51
C ARG A 261 14.06 28.91 58.86
N GLN A 262 14.11 29.22 57.57
CA GLN A 262 12.97 29.75 56.82
C GLN A 262 11.84 28.73 56.69
N ASN A 263 12.15 27.46 56.42
CA ASN A 263 11.17 26.37 56.40
C ASN A 263 10.52 26.19 57.77
N HIS A 264 11.30 26.20 58.85
CA HIS A 264 10.79 26.10 60.22
C HIS A 264 9.79 27.23 60.52
N ALA A 265 10.15 28.48 60.16
CA ALA A 265 9.26 29.63 60.33
C ALA A 265 7.99 29.47 59.49
N LEU A 266 8.12 29.21 58.19
CA LEU A 266 6.98 29.00 57.29
C LEU A 266 6.04 27.93 57.82
N PHE A 267 6.55 26.73 58.11
CA PHE A 267 5.70 25.60 58.53
C PHE A 267 5.06 25.84 59.90
N SER A 268 5.75 26.55 60.81
CA SER A 268 5.17 26.96 62.09
C SER A 268 3.97 27.90 61.92
N TYR A 269 4.04 28.86 60.99
CA TYR A 269 2.90 29.74 60.68
C TYR A 269 1.79 29.02 59.91
N LEU A 270 2.13 27.99 59.12
CA LEU A 270 1.14 27.20 58.41
C LEU A 270 0.34 26.28 59.33
N LYS A 271 0.87 25.90 60.50
CA LYS A 271 0.24 24.93 61.42
C LYS A 271 -1.25 25.22 61.69
N ASP A 272 -1.59 26.49 61.89
CA ASP A 272 -2.96 26.95 62.16
C ASP A 272 -3.58 27.75 60.99
N HIS A 273 -2.88 27.83 59.86
CA HIS A 273 -3.32 28.60 58.70
C HIS A 273 -4.50 27.92 58.00
N LYS A 274 -5.53 28.72 57.69
CA LYS A 274 -6.67 28.32 56.86
C LYS A 274 -6.78 29.34 55.73
N GLY A 275 -6.64 28.88 54.49
CA GLY A 275 -6.82 29.71 53.30
C GLY A 275 -8.14 29.44 52.59
N ASN A 276 -8.38 30.17 51.50
CA ASN A 276 -9.50 29.94 50.60
C ASN A 276 -9.31 28.64 49.80
N LYS A 277 -10.40 28.04 49.31
CA LYS A 277 -10.35 26.83 48.48
C LYS A 277 -9.46 27.05 47.25
N GLY A 278 -8.49 26.15 47.03
CA GLY A 278 -7.57 26.20 45.90
C GLY A 278 -6.33 25.32 46.12
N LEU A 279 -5.40 25.31 45.16
CA LEU A 279 -4.28 24.37 45.15
C LEU A 279 -3.34 24.57 46.35
N TRP A 280 -3.09 25.82 46.74
CA TRP A 280 -2.17 26.08 47.84
C TRP A 280 -2.78 25.59 49.16
N SER A 281 -4.02 25.98 49.44
CA SER A 281 -4.70 25.64 50.70
C SER A 281 -5.14 24.18 50.80
N GLU A 282 -5.48 23.53 49.68
CA GLU A 282 -5.99 22.15 49.67
C GLU A 282 -4.87 21.11 49.48
N VAL A 283 -3.74 21.48 48.89
CA VAL A 283 -2.65 20.54 48.58
C VAL A 283 -1.34 20.91 49.27
N TYR A 284 -0.78 22.10 49.00
CA TYR A 284 0.55 22.44 49.53
C TYR A 284 0.57 22.64 51.04
N VAL A 285 -0.36 23.44 51.58
CA VAL A 285 -0.41 23.75 53.00
C VAL A 285 -0.58 22.49 53.86
N PRO A 286 -1.51 21.57 53.57
CA PRO A 286 -1.67 20.35 54.35
C PRO A 286 -0.41 19.46 54.36
N VAL A 287 0.32 19.36 53.24
CA VAL A 287 1.57 18.59 53.16
C VAL A 287 2.57 19.05 54.22
N PHE A 288 2.78 20.35 54.37
CA PHE A 288 3.75 20.87 55.32
C PHE A 288 3.17 21.07 56.74
N GLN A 289 1.85 21.17 56.89
CA GLN A 289 1.19 21.02 58.19
C GLN A 289 1.44 19.62 58.77
N LYS A 290 1.36 18.55 57.95
CA LYS A 290 1.68 17.18 58.38
C LYS A 290 3.09 17.09 58.96
N VAL A 291 4.08 17.73 58.33
CA VAL A 291 5.47 17.76 58.81
C VAL A 291 5.56 18.28 60.24
N MET A 292 4.82 19.34 60.57
CA MET A 292 4.85 19.92 61.93
C MET A 292 3.94 19.20 62.92
N ASN A 293 2.79 18.70 62.47
CA ASN A 293 1.80 18.06 63.32
C ASN A 293 2.22 16.65 63.76
N GLU A 294 2.98 15.95 62.94
CA GLU A 294 3.55 14.62 63.25
C GLU A 294 4.99 14.70 63.78
N GLU A 295 5.47 15.90 64.11
CA GLU A 295 6.82 16.16 64.64
C GLU A 295 7.96 15.68 63.72
N PHE A 296 7.73 15.60 62.41
CA PHE A 296 8.68 15.11 61.39
C PHE A 296 9.68 16.16 60.90
N PHE A 297 9.73 17.35 61.50
CA PHE A 297 10.54 18.45 60.97
C PHE A 297 12.05 18.12 60.86
N GLU A 298 12.59 17.37 61.83
CA GLU A 298 14.00 16.96 61.84
C GLU A 298 14.30 15.91 60.76
N GLU A 299 13.48 14.86 60.67
CA GLU A 299 13.58 13.83 59.63
C GLU A 299 13.36 14.39 58.21
N TYR A 300 12.39 15.29 58.05
CA TYR A 300 12.17 16.02 56.80
C TYR A 300 13.40 16.84 56.42
N THR A 301 14.00 17.54 57.40
CA THR A 301 15.22 18.31 57.18
C THR A 301 16.35 17.41 56.69
N TYR A 302 16.56 16.24 57.31
CA TYR A 302 17.52 15.26 56.80
C TYR A 302 17.19 14.81 55.38
N TYR A 303 15.91 14.56 55.06
CA TYR A 303 15.49 14.10 53.74
C TYR A 303 15.82 15.11 52.63
N ILE A 304 15.43 16.39 52.77
CA ILE A 304 15.65 17.39 51.72
C ILE A 304 17.10 17.89 51.62
N THR A 305 17.92 17.62 52.64
CA THR A 305 19.33 18.03 52.67
C THR A 305 20.32 16.87 52.46
N GLN A 306 19.85 15.69 52.01
CA GLN A 306 20.67 14.49 51.80
C GLN A 306 21.92 14.71 50.94
N ALA A 307 21.91 15.68 50.02
CA ALA A 307 23.08 16.07 49.23
C ALA A 307 24.31 16.47 50.07
N LEU A 308 24.12 16.88 51.34
CA LEU A 308 25.19 17.28 52.26
C LEU A 308 25.86 16.08 52.98
N LYS A 309 25.44 14.84 52.70
CA LYS A 309 25.96 13.62 53.34
C LYS A 309 27.46 13.39 53.17
N ASN A 310 28.11 14.05 52.21
CA ASN A 310 29.52 13.84 51.86
C ASN A 310 30.50 14.81 52.55
N GLY A 311 30.12 15.45 53.66
CA GLY A 311 30.96 16.36 54.47
C GLY A 311 31.04 16.02 55.96
N ASP A 312 31.27 17.02 56.80
CA ASP A 312 31.40 16.90 58.27
C ASP A 312 30.15 16.30 58.95
N LEU A 313 29.01 16.33 58.25
CA LEU A 313 27.72 15.80 58.71
C LEU A 313 27.47 14.35 58.28
N SER A 314 28.41 13.69 57.62
CA SER A 314 28.25 12.34 57.04
C SER A 314 27.76 11.27 58.05
N SER A 315 28.31 11.28 59.26
CA SER A 315 27.90 10.36 60.33
C SER A 315 26.48 10.62 60.85
N LEU A 316 26.00 11.86 60.77
CA LEU A 316 24.66 12.27 61.17
C LEU A 316 23.62 11.80 60.13
N TYR A 317 23.87 12.02 58.84
CA TYR A 317 22.97 11.54 57.78
C TYR A 317 22.88 10.01 57.76
N ARG A 318 24.01 9.29 57.87
CA ARG A 318 24.01 7.82 57.87
C ARG A 318 23.15 7.22 58.99
N ARG A 319 23.07 7.87 60.16
CA ARG A 319 22.25 7.39 61.29
C ARG A 319 20.76 7.64 61.12
N ASN A 320 20.38 8.61 60.30
CA ASN A 320 18.98 9.03 60.13
C ASN A 320 18.41 8.72 58.74
N GLN A 321 19.20 8.14 57.83
CA GLN A 321 18.85 7.92 56.43
C GLN A 321 17.55 7.12 56.26
N ASP A 322 17.39 5.99 56.97
CA ASP A 322 16.21 5.14 56.84
C ASP A 322 14.93 5.86 57.30
N LYS A 323 15.00 6.57 58.44
CA LYS A 323 13.89 7.36 58.96
C LYS A 323 13.54 8.55 58.06
N ALA A 324 14.54 9.24 57.55
CA ALA A 324 14.35 10.35 56.62
C ALA A 324 13.67 9.86 55.32
N ALA A 325 14.09 8.71 54.79
CA ALA A 325 13.47 8.09 53.61
C ALA A 325 12.01 7.66 53.90
N GLU A 326 11.74 7.04 55.04
CA GLU A 326 10.38 6.66 55.47
C GLU A 326 9.45 7.88 55.58
N VAL A 327 9.93 8.96 56.20
CA VAL A 327 9.19 10.23 56.31
C VAL A 327 8.96 10.85 54.92
N GLY A 328 9.98 10.87 54.05
CA GLY A 328 9.84 11.36 52.68
C GLY A 328 8.76 10.60 51.89
N ILE A 329 8.74 9.27 51.99
CA ILE A 329 7.71 8.41 51.37
C ILE A 329 6.33 8.71 51.96
N SER A 330 6.21 8.81 53.28
CA SER A 330 4.95 9.12 53.98
C SER A 330 4.36 10.48 53.53
N ILE A 331 5.20 11.50 53.41
CA ILE A 331 4.79 12.82 52.93
C ILE A 331 4.39 12.76 51.45
N ALA A 332 5.16 12.06 50.60
CA ALA A 332 4.83 11.92 49.17
C ALA A 332 3.51 11.15 48.96
N GLN A 333 3.24 10.11 49.75
CA GLN A 333 1.98 9.37 49.73
C GLN A 333 0.80 10.26 50.18
N TYR A 334 1.00 11.06 51.23
CA TYR A 334 -0.02 12.00 51.68
C TYR A 334 -0.32 13.08 50.62
N TYR A 335 0.73 13.63 49.99
CA TYR A 335 0.60 14.54 48.86
C TYR A 335 -0.21 13.92 47.70
N MET A 336 0.07 12.65 47.34
CA MET A 336 -0.68 11.94 46.31
C MET A 336 -2.18 11.78 46.66
N GLY A 337 -2.52 11.59 47.94
CA GLY A 337 -3.89 11.59 48.41
C GLY A 337 -4.59 12.95 48.19
N LEU A 338 -3.90 14.05 48.54
CA LEU A 338 -4.43 15.41 48.40
C LEU A 338 -4.64 15.86 46.95
N VAL A 339 -3.74 15.49 46.03
CA VAL A 339 -3.93 15.81 44.60
C VAL A 339 -5.03 14.96 43.96
N GLY A 340 -5.34 13.80 44.54
CA GLY A 340 -6.43 12.93 44.11
C GLY A 340 -7.81 13.39 44.56
N GLU A 341 -7.92 14.18 45.64
CA GLU A 341 -9.17 14.68 46.18
C GLU A 341 -9.31 16.20 45.96
N VAL A 342 -10.42 16.64 45.35
CA VAL A 342 -10.69 18.07 45.13
C VAL A 342 -12.01 18.47 45.77
N ALA A 343 -12.08 19.70 46.28
CA ALA A 343 -13.36 20.31 46.61
C ALA A 343 -14.32 20.26 45.41
N GLU A 344 -15.61 19.99 45.67
CA GLU A 344 -16.68 19.73 44.67
C GLU A 344 -16.87 18.26 44.23
N ASN A 345 -16.44 17.28 45.04
CA ASN A 345 -16.69 15.83 44.86
C ASN A 345 -16.04 15.18 43.64
N LYS A 346 -15.18 15.88 42.89
CA LYS A 346 -14.38 15.29 41.78
C LYS A 346 -13.05 14.75 42.29
N SER A 347 -12.75 13.51 41.90
CA SER A 347 -11.49 12.82 42.21
C SER A 347 -10.66 12.61 40.94
N TYR A 348 -9.34 12.76 41.08
CA TYR A 348 -8.35 12.53 40.04
C TYR A 348 -7.62 11.22 40.34
N TYR A 349 -7.59 10.33 39.36
CA TYR A 349 -6.97 9.02 39.48
C TYR A 349 -5.71 8.98 38.64
N TYR A 350 -4.65 8.37 39.18
CA TYR A 350 -3.35 8.34 38.55
C TYR A 350 -2.87 6.91 38.33
N GLU A 351 -2.28 6.66 37.16
CA GLU A 351 -1.57 5.43 36.81
C GLU A 351 -0.11 5.80 36.47
N GLU A 352 0.86 5.16 37.13
CA GLU A 352 2.29 5.52 37.02
C GLU A 352 2.57 7.03 37.22
N GLY A 353 1.80 7.69 38.10
CA GLY A 353 1.95 9.12 38.41
C GLY A 353 1.32 10.08 37.39
N LYS A 354 0.61 9.58 36.39
CA LYS A 354 -0.07 10.39 35.35
C LYS A 354 -1.57 10.23 35.43
N LEU A 355 -2.32 11.28 35.10
CA LEU A 355 -3.77 11.26 35.08
C LEU A 355 -4.31 10.13 34.20
N ALA A 356 -5.08 9.25 34.81
CA ALA A 356 -5.74 8.10 34.19
C ALA A 356 -7.26 8.25 34.17
N ALA A 357 -7.87 8.91 35.17
CA ALA A 357 -9.31 9.16 35.17
C ALA A 357 -9.72 10.37 36.02
N ILE A 358 -10.91 10.90 35.74
CA ILE A 358 -11.58 11.93 36.54
C ILE A 358 -13.03 11.48 36.77
N GLY A 359 -13.50 11.51 38.00
CA GLY A 359 -14.89 11.19 38.34
C GLY A 359 -15.21 11.32 39.83
N ASN A 360 -16.47 11.12 40.22
CA ASN A 360 -16.87 11.28 41.63
C ASN A 360 -16.69 9.97 42.43
N LYS A 361 -16.58 10.05 43.77
CA LYS A 361 -16.52 8.87 44.63
C LYS A 361 -17.29 9.05 45.95
N ILE A 362 -17.77 7.97 46.53
CA ILE A 362 -18.29 7.87 47.90
C ILE A 362 -17.59 6.66 48.55
N ASP A 363 -17.05 6.83 49.76
CA ASP A 363 -16.33 5.77 50.51
C ASP A 363 -15.24 5.06 49.66
N ASP A 364 -14.46 5.85 48.92
CA ASP A 364 -13.43 5.40 47.96
C ASP A 364 -13.92 4.57 46.76
N GLN A 365 -15.24 4.51 46.54
CA GLN A 365 -15.85 3.80 45.41
C GLN A 365 -16.43 4.77 44.36
N PRO A 366 -16.34 4.46 43.05
CA PRO A 366 -16.78 5.35 41.99
C PRO A 366 -18.31 5.52 41.95
N ILE A 367 -18.76 6.74 41.64
CA ILE A 367 -20.18 7.07 41.42
C ILE A 367 -20.32 8.16 40.33
N GLY A 368 -21.45 8.18 39.63
CA GLY A 368 -21.77 9.20 38.62
C GLY A 368 -20.83 9.17 37.42
N LEU A 369 -20.68 10.32 36.74
CA LEU A 369 -19.93 10.44 35.50
C LEU A 369 -18.41 10.28 35.71
N TYR A 370 -17.79 9.45 34.88
CA TYR A 370 -16.35 9.25 34.79
C TYR A 370 -15.83 9.48 33.37
N SER A 371 -14.60 9.98 33.28
CA SER A 371 -13.82 10.05 32.04
C SER A 371 -12.42 9.48 32.28
N PHE A 372 -11.93 8.68 31.33
CA PHE A 372 -10.63 8.01 31.37
C PHE A 372 -9.70 8.59 30.30
N TYR A 373 -8.41 8.60 30.57
CA TYR A 373 -7.40 9.21 29.72
C TYR A 373 -6.19 8.29 29.54
N ASN A 374 -5.60 8.33 28.35
CA ASN A 374 -4.32 7.65 28.12
C ASN A 374 -3.14 8.51 28.62
N SER A 375 -1.93 7.94 28.64
CA SER A 375 -0.70 8.62 29.06
C SER A 375 -0.30 9.84 28.21
N LYS A 376 -0.94 10.06 27.04
CA LYS A 376 -0.77 11.26 26.20
C LYS A 376 -1.81 12.34 26.50
N GLY A 377 -2.77 12.08 27.38
CA GLY A 377 -3.85 13.00 27.76
C GLY A 377 -5.06 13.01 26.83
N SER A 378 -5.24 11.99 25.99
CA SER A 378 -6.45 11.81 25.16
C SER A 378 -7.52 11.09 25.96
N ASN A 379 -8.79 11.51 25.83
CA ASN A 379 -9.94 10.77 26.38
C ASN A 379 -10.02 9.40 25.70
N THR A 380 -10.10 8.33 26.49
CA THR A 380 -10.23 6.95 26.00
C THR A 380 -11.65 6.42 26.16
N SER A 381 -12.35 6.85 27.21
CA SER A 381 -13.72 6.43 27.49
C SER A 381 -14.40 7.29 28.53
N GLU A 382 -15.73 7.36 28.49
CA GLU A 382 -16.54 7.99 29.52
C GLU A 382 -17.89 7.31 29.67
N GLY A 383 -18.47 7.41 30.86
CA GLY A 383 -19.77 6.83 31.18
C GLY A 383 -20.12 7.01 32.66
N GLU A 384 -21.18 6.35 33.10
CA GLU A 384 -21.74 6.54 34.46
C GLU A 384 -21.58 5.28 35.32
N PHE A 385 -21.30 5.49 36.62
CA PHE A 385 -21.40 4.51 37.68
C PHE A 385 -22.67 4.76 38.52
N HIS A 386 -23.45 3.72 38.77
CA HIS A 386 -24.61 3.77 39.65
C HIS A 386 -24.18 3.93 41.13
N GLU A 387 -25.11 4.26 42.03
CA GLU A 387 -24.83 4.42 43.47
C GLU A 387 -24.25 3.16 44.15
N ASN A 388 -24.47 1.99 43.56
CA ASN A 388 -23.88 0.72 44.00
C ASN A 388 -22.49 0.44 43.38
N HIS A 389 -21.90 1.44 42.72
CA HIS A 389 -20.55 1.41 42.12
C HIS A 389 -20.40 0.54 40.87
N GLU A 390 -21.52 0.10 40.29
CA GLU A 390 -21.54 -0.67 39.06
C GLU A 390 -21.71 0.24 37.82
N LEU A 391 -21.17 -0.19 36.68
CA LEU A 391 -21.35 0.50 35.39
C LEU A 391 -22.86 0.57 35.04
N THR A 392 -23.33 1.73 34.58
CA THR A 392 -24.72 1.93 34.14
C THR A 392 -24.81 2.90 32.97
N GLY A 393 -25.88 2.78 32.17
CA GLY A 393 -26.16 3.66 31.05
C GLY A 393 -25.15 3.51 29.90
N THR A 394 -25.08 4.53 29.05
CA THR A 394 -24.24 4.53 27.86
C THR A 394 -22.79 4.87 28.19
N TRP A 395 -21.88 3.96 27.86
CA TRP A 395 -20.44 4.16 27.91
C TRP A 395 -19.89 4.37 26.50
N ASN A 396 -19.22 5.50 26.27
CA ASN A 396 -18.57 5.83 25.02
C ASN A 396 -17.07 5.60 25.12
N TYR A 397 -16.48 4.99 24.09
CA TYR A 397 -15.05 4.77 23.94
C TYR A 397 -14.55 5.52 22.72
N TYR A 398 -13.35 6.07 22.78
CA TYR A 398 -12.84 7.02 21.79
C TYR A 398 -11.61 6.51 21.05
N TYR A 399 -11.45 6.93 19.80
CA TYR A 399 -10.19 6.85 19.06
C TYR A 399 -9.20 7.93 19.56
N GLU A 400 -7.91 7.82 19.22
CA GLU A 400 -6.91 8.84 19.60
C GLU A 400 -7.22 10.24 19.04
N ASN A 401 -8.00 10.34 17.95
CA ASN A 401 -8.44 11.61 17.36
C ASN A 401 -9.70 12.20 18.04
N GLY A 402 -10.24 11.54 19.07
CA GLY A 402 -11.42 11.97 19.82
C GLY A 402 -12.76 11.59 19.22
N SER A 403 -12.82 10.93 18.06
CA SER A 403 -14.10 10.42 17.55
C SER A 403 -14.54 9.17 18.32
N VAL A 404 -15.85 9.00 18.50
CA VAL A 404 -16.41 7.81 19.16
C VAL A 404 -16.02 6.59 18.34
N ARG A 405 -15.42 5.60 19.00
CA ARG A 405 -15.09 4.27 18.47
C ARG A 405 -16.21 3.28 18.76
N GLU A 406 -16.78 3.35 19.95
CA GLU A 406 -17.78 2.40 20.43
C GLU A 406 -18.69 3.07 21.45
N SER A 407 -19.97 2.69 21.44
CA SER A 407 -20.97 3.07 22.43
C SER A 407 -21.64 1.80 22.96
N GLN A 408 -21.66 1.60 24.27
CA GLN A 408 -22.12 0.37 24.92
C GLN A 408 -23.07 0.69 26.09
N GLU A 409 -24.26 0.10 26.08
CA GLU A 409 -25.19 0.17 27.22
C GLU A 409 -24.81 -0.82 28.34
N PHE A 410 -24.86 -0.35 29.58
CA PHE A 410 -24.66 -1.15 30.79
C PHE A 410 -25.89 -1.08 31.71
N GLU A 411 -26.25 -2.21 32.32
CA GLU A 411 -27.24 -2.29 33.39
C GLU A 411 -26.67 -3.16 34.52
N SER A 412 -26.63 -2.63 35.74
CA SER A 412 -26.08 -3.33 36.93
C SER A 412 -24.68 -3.94 36.68
N GLY A 413 -23.79 -3.15 36.08
CA GLY A 413 -22.39 -3.53 35.85
C GLY A 413 -22.14 -4.45 34.66
N LYS A 414 -23.19 -4.88 33.96
CA LYS A 414 -23.11 -5.81 32.83
C LYS A 414 -23.50 -5.14 31.53
N LYS A 415 -22.92 -5.59 30.42
CA LYS A 415 -23.37 -5.19 29.08
C LYS A 415 -24.80 -5.67 28.88
N ASP A 416 -25.73 -4.73 28.74
CA ASP A 416 -27.14 -5.00 28.55
C ASP A 416 -27.76 -3.87 27.71
N GLY A 417 -28.17 -4.19 26.48
CA GLY A 417 -28.66 -3.21 25.51
C GLY A 417 -27.85 -3.18 24.22
N VAL A 418 -28.06 -2.10 23.46
CA VAL A 418 -27.46 -1.92 22.12
C VAL A 418 -25.97 -1.56 22.27
N ASN A 419 -25.16 -2.09 21.37
CA ASN A 419 -23.75 -1.74 21.23
C ASN A 419 -23.46 -1.33 19.80
N LEU A 420 -22.91 -0.13 19.63
CA LEU A 420 -22.64 0.50 18.35
C LEU A 420 -21.14 0.75 18.22
N GLY A 421 -20.53 0.16 17.19
CA GLY A 421 -19.18 0.51 16.76
C GLY A 421 -19.18 1.58 15.69
N TYR A 422 -18.11 2.36 15.61
CA TYR A 422 -17.92 3.41 14.61
C TYR A 422 -16.51 3.33 14.00
N HIS A 423 -16.41 3.71 12.73
CA HIS A 423 -15.14 3.96 12.03
C HIS A 423 -14.55 5.32 12.46
N PRO A 424 -13.24 5.57 12.27
CA PRO A 424 -12.64 6.85 12.63
C PRO A 424 -13.29 8.09 11.98
N ASN A 425 -13.97 7.92 10.83
CA ASN A 425 -14.73 8.96 10.13
C ASN A 425 -16.15 9.19 10.71
N GLY A 426 -16.50 8.52 11.82
CA GLY A 426 -17.79 8.64 12.50
C GLY A 426 -18.92 7.79 11.90
N MET A 427 -18.69 7.07 10.80
CA MET A 427 -19.70 6.16 10.25
C MET A 427 -19.83 4.91 11.10
N LYS A 428 -21.06 4.42 11.31
CA LYS A 428 -21.32 3.16 12.03
C LYS A 428 -20.51 2.02 11.39
N SER A 429 -19.74 1.28 12.19
CA SER A 429 -18.95 0.12 11.77
C SER A 429 -19.65 -1.19 12.13
N TYR A 430 -20.26 -1.30 13.31
CA TYR A 430 -21.07 -2.47 13.65
C TYR A 430 -22.22 -2.11 14.59
N GLU A 431 -23.18 -3.02 14.69
CA GLU A 431 -24.28 -2.98 15.65
C GLU A 431 -24.61 -4.39 16.10
N LEU A 432 -24.76 -4.57 17.42
CA LEU A 432 -25.23 -5.80 18.05
C LEU A 432 -25.92 -5.52 19.39
N PHE A 433 -26.54 -6.54 19.99
CA PHE A 433 -27.24 -6.43 21.26
C PHE A 433 -26.60 -7.34 22.32
N TRP A 434 -26.46 -6.85 23.54
CA TRP A 434 -25.98 -7.59 24.70
C TRP A 434 -27.12 -7.83 25.69
N LYS A 435 -27.13 -8.99 26.34
CA LYS A 435 -27.97 -9.27 27.51
C LYS A 435 -27.11 -9.97 28.56
N ASN A 436 -26.95 -9.38 29.75
CA ASN A 436 -26.13 -9.96 30.81
C ASN A 436 -24.72 -10.41 30.35
N ASP A 437 -23.96 -9.54 29.69
CA ASP A 437 -22.61 -9.82 29.14
C ASP A 437 -22.55 -10.89 28.04
N LEU A 438 -23.70 -11.30 27.50
CA LEU A 438 -23.79 -12.22 26.36
C LEU A 438 -24.35 -11.49 25.15
N ALA A 439 -23.60 -11.48 24.05
CA ALA A 439 -24.07 -10.93 22.79
C ALA A 439 -25.09 -11.88 22.16
N ILE A 440 -26.27 -11.35 21.80
CA ILE A 440 -27.40 -12.13 21.31
C ILE A 440 -28.08 -11.42 20.13
N GLY A 441 -28.77 -12.21 19.31
CA GLY A 441 -29.56 -11.69 18.20
C GLY A 441 -28.69 -11.29 17.00
N LYS A 442 -28.99 -10.16 16.38
CA LYS A 442 -28.40 -9.78 15.11
C LYS A 442 -27.10 -8.99 15.29
N TYR A 443 -26.04 -9.39 14.60
CA TYR A 443 -24.82 -8.61 14.40
C TYR A 443 -24.77 -8.11 12.96
N THR A 444 -24.55 -6.81 12.79
CA THR A 444 -24.33 -6.21 11.47
C THR A 444 -23.01 -5.45 11.45
N TYR A 445 -22.25 -5.56 10.36
CA TYR A 445 -21.02 -4.80 10.14
C TYR A 445 -21.06 -4.07 8.80
N TYR A 446 -20.50 -2.87 8.79
CA TYR A 446 -20.52 -1.92 7.69
C TYR A 446 -19.11 -1.48 7.32
N THR A 447 -18.85 -1.22 6.04
CA THR A 447 -17.57 -0.67 5.56
C THR A 447 -17.39 0.79 5.99
N THR A 448 -16.19 1.36 5.80
CA THR A 448 -15.92 2.80 6.07
C THR A 448 -16.75 3.74 5.19
N SER A 449 -17.38 3.24 4.13
CA SER A 449 -18.32 3.95 3.26
C SER A 449 -19.79 3.64 3.58
N GLY A 450 -20.07 2.83 4.61
CA GLY A 450 -21.42 2.51 5.08
C GLY A 450 -22.14 1.39 4.33
N ALA A 451 -21.46 0.65 3.45
CA ALA A 451 -22.04 -0.55 2.85
C ALA A 451 -22.19 -1.65 3.92
N LEU A 452 -23.35 -2.28 4.00
CA LEU A 452 -23.53 -3.49 4.84
C LEU A 452 -22.65 -4.61 4.28
N LYS A 453 -21.65 -5.04 5.04
CA LYS A 453 -20.68 -6.08 4.64
C LYS A 453 -21.01 -7.43 5.27
N ILE A 454 -21.47 -7.45 6.52
CA ILE A 454 -21.80 -8.70 7.24
C ILE A 454 -23.14 -8.54 7.95
N ASP A 455 -23.96 -9.57 7.88
CA ASP A 455 -25.22 -9.75 8.60
C ASP A 455 -25.26 -11.18 9.15
N LYS A 456 -25.20 -11.36 10.48
CA LYS A 456 -25.15 -12.70 11.10
C LYS A 456 -25.89 -12.76 12.44
N GLU A 457 -26.24 -13.98 12.84
CA GLU A 457 -26.89 -14.26 14.13
C GLU A 457 -25.87 -14.68 15.20
N LEU A 458 -26.09 -14.18 16.43
CA LEU A 458 -25.36 -14.48 17.64
C LEU A 458 -26.28 -15.13 18.68
N LEU A 459 -25.77 -16.14 19.37
CA LEU A 459 -26.37 -16.71 20.57
C LEU A 459 -25.27 -16.94 21.60
N ASP A 460 -25.45 -16.40 22.79
CA ASP A 460 -24.48 -16.50 23.91
C ASP A 460 -23.04 -16.12 23.51
N SER A 461 -22.90 -14.98 22.83
CA SER A 461 -21.63 -14.45 22.30
C SER A 461 -20.94 -15.30 21.23
N LYS A 462 -21.64 -16.29 20.67
CA LYS A 462 -21.12 -17.13 19.58
C LYS A 462 -21.93 -16.93 18.31
N ASN A 463 -21.28 -17.02 17.16
CA ASN A 463 -21.99 -17.08 15.88
C ASN A 463 -22.84 -18.35 15.85
N ASN A 464 -24.14 -18.19 15.70
CA ASN A 464 -25.09 -19.29 15.73
C ASN A 464 -26.36 -18.88 14.98
N GLY A 465 -26.70 -19.60 13.93
CA GLY A 465 -27.79 -19.25 13.02
C GLY A 465 -27.29 -18.75 11.67
N ALA A 466 -28.17 -18.10 10.90
CA ALA A 466 -27.89 -17.73 9.52
C ALA A 466 -26.88 -16.56 9.44
N PHE A 467 -26.10 -16.52 8.36
CA PHE A 467 -25.29 -15.35 8.01
C PHE A 467 -25.28 -15.06 6.52
N LYS A 468 -25.03 -13.79 6.19
CA LYS A 468 -24.79 -13.27 4.85
C LYS A 468 -23.63 -12.30 4.89
N GLU A 469 -22.73 -12.44 3.93
CA GLU A 469 -21.69 -11.46 3.66
C GLU A 469 -21.89 -10.90 2.26
N TYR A 470 -21.59 -9.62 2.09
CA TYR A 470 -21.85 -8.87 0.87
C TYR A 470 -20.55 -8.30 0.33
N PHE A 471 -20.51 -8.06 -0.97
CA PHE A 471 -19.46 -7.27 -1.60
C PHE A 471 -19.48 -5.81 -1.11
N ASP A 472 -18.44 -5.03 -1.40
CA ASP A 472 -18.24 -3.69 -0.80
C ASP A 472 -19.27 -2.64 -1.27
N ILE A 473 -20.11 -2.98 -2.25
CA ILE A 473 -21.30 -2.20 -2.64
C ILE A 473 -22.51 -2.44 -1.73
N GLY A 474 -22.47 -3.47 -0.88
CA GLY A 474 -23.48 -3.81 0.11
C GLY A 474 -24.54 -4.79 -0.41
N LYS A 475 -25.73 -4.73 0.20
CA LYS A 475 -26.81 -5.73 0.10
C LYS A 475 -27.27 -6.09 -1.33
N SER A 476 -26.98 -5.26 -2.33
CA SER A 476 -27.28 -5.54 -3.73
C SER A 476 -26.41 -6.62 -4.37
N ALA A 477 -25.27 -6.98 -3.75
CA ALA A 477 -24.39 -8.05 -4.21
C ALA A 477 -23.98 -8.95 -3.04
N LEU A 478 -24.63 -10.10 -2.95
CA LEU A 478 -24.31 -11.16 -1.99
C LEU A 478 -22.99 -11.82 -2.39
N GLU A 479 -22.10 -12.03 -1.41
CA GLU A 479 -20.81 -12.69 -1.58
C GLU A 479 -20.85 -14.09 -0.98
N TYR A 480 -21.35 -14.23 0.26
CA TYR A 480 -21.52 -15.50 0.95
C TYR A 480 -22.88 -15.62 1.64
N GLU A 481 -23.45 -16.83 1.68
CA GLU A 481 -24.53 -17.18 2.61
C GLU A 481 -24.31 -18.56 3.23
N GLY A 482 -24.67 -18.71 4.50
CA GLY A 482 -24.54 -19.99 5.20
C GLY A 482 -25.13 -19.95 6.60
N THR A 483 -24.77 -20.95 7.41
CA THR A 483 -25.21 -21.10 8.80
C THR A 483 -24.02 -21.36 9.71
N TYR A 484 -23.96 -20.65 10.83
CA TYR A 484 -23.05 -20.93 11.93
C TYR A 484 -23.71 -21.83 12.99
N LYS A 485 -22.90 -22.64 13.65
CA LYS A 485 -23.22 -23.36 14.88
C LYS A 485 -22.01 -23.30 15.80
N ASN A 486 -22.13 -22.61 16.94
CA ASN A 486 -21.03 -22.42 17.90
C ASN A 486 -19.73 -21.88 17.26
N ASP A 487 -19.81 -20.75 16.56
CA ASP A 487 -18.69 -20.08 15.84
C ASP A 487 -18.16 -20.80 14.60
N PHE A 488 -18.76 -21.92 14.23
CA PHE A 488 -18.30 -22.76 13.15
C PHE A 488 -19.33 -22.81 12.04
N ILE A 489 -18.90 -22.65 10.79
CA ILE A 489 -19.78 -22.88 9.63
C ILE A 489 -20.23 -24.34 9.69
N ASN A 490 -21.54 -24.55 9.56
CA ASN A 490 -22.17 -25.85 9.69
C ASN A 490 -23.36 -25.97 8.73
N GLY A 491 -23.29 -26.89 7.77
CA GLY A 491 -24.22 -27.02 6.66
C GLY A 491 -23.65 -26.43 5.36
N SER A 492 -24.55 -26.11 4.42
CA SER A 492 -24.18 -25.51 3.12
C SER A 492 -23.70 -24.07 3.29
N LEU A 493 -22.55 -23.78 2.71
CA LEU A 493 -21.97 -22.46 2.47
C LEU A 493 -22.00 -22.22 0.97
N LYS A 494 -22.66 -21.14 0.55
CA LYS A 494 -22.67 -20.72 -0.84
C LYS A 494 -21.87 -19.44 -1.01
N GLU A 495 -21.11 -19.40 -2.08
CA GLU A 495 -20.33 -18.24 -2.52
C GLU A 495 -20.83 -17.82 -3.90
N TYR A 496 -20.86 -16.51 -4.15
CA TYR A 496 -21.42 -15.93 -5.38
C TYR A 496 -20.42 -15.02 -6.06
N TYR A 497 -20.48 -14.99 -7.39
CA TYR A 497 -19.93 -13.89 -8.15
C TYR A 497 -20.69 -12.60 -7.83
N SER A 498 -20.07 -11.45 -8.06
CA SER A 498 -20.69 -10.16 -7.72
C SER A 498 -22.04 -9.92 -8.38
N ASP A 499 -22.28 -10.53 -9.55
CA ASP A 499 -23.56 -10.40 -10.28
C ASP A 499 -24.68 -11.29 -9.71
N GLY A 500 -24.40 -12.08 -8.68
CA GLY A 500 -25.33 -13.00 -8.02
C GLY A 500 -25.32 -14.41 -8.59
N THR A 501 -24.50 -14.71 -9.60
CA THR A 501 -24.32 -16.09 -10.09
C THR A 501 -23.63 -16.94 -9.01
N LEU A 502 -24.17 -18.13 -8.72
CA LEU A 502 -23.56 -19.06 -7.76
C LEU A 502 -22.17 -19.47 -8.26
N PHE A 503 -21.14 -19.26 -7.45
CA PHE A 503 -19.76 -19.69 -7.74
C PHE A 503 -19.47 -21.05 -7.11
N LYS A 504 -19.88 -21.25 -5.86
CA LYS A 504 -19.55 -22.46 -5.10
C LYS A 504 -20.67 -22.79 -4.13
N ASP A 505 -20.94 -24.08 -3.96
CA ASP A 505 -21.80 -24.63 -2.92
C ASP A 505 -21.06 -25.78 -2.25
N ALA A 506 -20.74 -25.62 -0.97
CA ALA A 506 -19.92 -26.56 -0.23
C ALA A 506 -20.51 -26.82 1.15
N ASN A 507 -20.43 -28.07 1.62
CA ASN A 507 -21.00 -28.47 2.89
C ASN A 507 -19.93 -28.58 3.97
N TYR A 508 -20.23 -28.10 5.17
CA TYR A 508 -19.32 -28.04 6.31
C TYR A 508 -19.90 -28.78 7.53
N ASP A 509 -19.04 -29.45 8.27
CA ASP A 509 -19.30 -29.95 9.62
C ASP A 509 -18.29 -29.32 10.58
N LEU A 510 -18.77 -28.39 11.43
CA LEU A 510 -17.98 -27.66 12.43
C LEU A 510 -16.62 -27.12 11.91
N LYS A 511 -16.64 -26.30 10.83
CA LYS A 511 -15.50 -25.74 10.07
C LYS A 511 -14.82 -26.66 9.05
N MET A 512 -14.98 -27.97 9.15
CA MET A 512 -14.33 -28.87 8.22
C MET A 512 -15.23 -29.09 7.00
N LEU A 513 -14.67 -28.92 5.80
CA LEU A 513 -15.34 -29.27 4.57
C LEU A 513 -15.70 -30.76 4.61
N ASN A 514 -16.98 -31.09 4.45
CA ASN A 514 -17.47 -32.46 4.59
C ASN A 514 -18.65 -32.72 3.67
N GLY A 515 -18.46 -33.66 2.74
CA GLY A 515 -19.39 -33.98 1.67
C GLY A 515 -18.99 -33.34 0.34
N LEU A 516 -19.97 -33.20 -0.55
CA LEU A 516 -19.78 -32.78 -1.93
C LEU A 516 -19.73 -31.25 -2.04
N GLU A 517 -18.66 -30.74 -2.63
CA GLU A 517 -18.51 -29.37 -3.10
C GLU A 517 -18.80 -29.30 -4.60
N LYS A 518 -19.52 -28.27 -5.02
CA LYS A 518 -19.78 -27.96 -6.43
C LYS A 518 -19.29 -26.56 -6.76
N THR A 519 -18.55 -26.43 -7.84
CA THR A 519 -18.08 -25.13 -8.35
C THR A 519 -18.67 -24.87 -9.72
N TYR A 520 -19.05 -23.63 -9.97
CA TYR A 520 -19.66 -23.16 -11.21
C TYR A 520 -18.83 -22.02 -11.79
N ASN A 521 -18.75 -21.96 -13.11
CA ASN A 521 -18.19 -20.78 -13.77
C ASN A 521 -19.18 -19.61 -13.72
N ILE A 522 -18.71 -18.45 -14.14
CA ILE A 522 -19.49 -17.21 -14.27
C ILE A 522 -20.73 -17.29 -15.17
N LYS A 523 -20.95 -18.38 -15.92
CA LYS A 523 -22.19 -18.63 -16.67
C LYS A 523 -23.20 -19.50 -15.91
N GLY A 524 -22.89 -19.86 -14.66
CA GLY A 524 -23.66 -20.84 -13.88
C GLY A 524 -23.51 -22.27 -14.37
N THR A 525 -22.50 -22.59 -15.20
CA THR A 525 -22.23 -23.96 -15.64
C THR A 525 -21.33 -24.67 -14.63
N LEU A 526 -21.68 -25.90 -14.25
CA LEU A 526 -20.88 -26.73 -13.35
C LEU A 526 -19.50 -27.02 -13.94
N VAL A 527 -18.44 -26.72 -13.18
CA VAL A 527 -17.03 -26.93 -13.58
C VAL A 527 -16.26 -27.84 -12.64
N ALA A 528 -16.76 -28.11 -11.44
CA ALA A 528 -16.17 -29.09 -10.53
C ALA A 528 -17.19 -29.74 -9.59
N GLU A 529 -16.94 -31.00 -9.26
CA GLU A 529 -17.61 -31.81 -8.24
C GLU A 529 -16.54 -32.57 -7.45
N VAL A 530 -16.33 -32.17 -6.20
CA VAL A 530 -15.23 -32.67 -5.38
C VAL A 530 -15.76 -33.05 -4.01
N ASN A 531 -15.42 -34.25 -3.53
CA ASN A 531 -15.84 -34.72 -2.22
C ASN A 531 -14.75 -34.54 -1.17
N TYR A 532 -15.16 -34.11 0.02
CA TYR A 532 -14.30 -33.92 1.17
C TYR A 532 -14.79 -34.74 2.36
N LYS A 533 -13.85 -35.08 3.23
CA LYS A 533 -14.12 -35.66 4.54
C LYS A 533 -13.12 -35.07 5.54
N ASP A 534 -13.63 -34.54 6.65
CA ASP A 534 -12.81 -33.94 7.71
C ASP A 534 -11.84 -32.85 7.18
N GLY A 535 -12.28 -32.08 6.18
CA GLY A 535 -11.51 -30.99 5.57
C GLY A 535 -10.55 -31.42 4.44
N GLU A 536 -10.37 -32.72 4.23
CA GLU A 536 -9.44 -33.25 3.23
C GLU A 536 -10.17 -33.83 2.01
N LEU A 537 -9.53 -33.76 0.84
CA LEU A 537 -10.03 -34.43 -0.37
C LEU A 537 -10.19 -35.93 -0.08
N ASN A 538 -11.41 -36.44 -0.24
CA ASN A 538 -11.72 -37.82 0.04
C ASN A 538 -12.91 -38.29 -0.80
N GLY A 539 -12.71 -39.23 -1.72
CA GLY A 539 -13.72 -39.70 -2.65
C GLY A 539 -13.61 -39.06 -4.02
N ILE A 540 -14.75 -38.74 -4.64
CA ILE A 540 -14.82 -38.29 -6.03
C ILE A 540 -14.08 -36.97 -6.23
N TYR A 541 -13.28 -36.87 -7.27
CA TYR A 541 -12.71 -35.62 -7.78
C TYR A 541 -12.97 -35.54 -9.28
N LYS A 542 -13.92 -34.69 -9.68
CA LYS A 542 -14.31 -34.53 -11.08
C LYS A 542 -14.38 -33.06 -11.46
N THR A 543 -13.77 -32.71 -12.58
CA THR A 543 -13.85 -31.34 -13.14
C THR A 543 -14.32 -31.38 -14.58
N TYR A 544 -14.80 -30.24 -15.09
CA TYR A 544 -15.36 -30.10 -16.42
C TYR A 544 -14.71 -28.94 -17.17
N HIS A 545 -14.55 -29.10 -18.48
CA HIS A 545 -14.23 -28.02 -19.41
C HIS A 545 -15.44 -27.07 -19.54
N ASN A 546 -15.20 -25.85 -20.03
CA ASN A 546 -16.26 -24.86 -20.27
C ASN A 546 -17.35 -25.31 -21.27
N ASN A 547 -17.11 -26.38 -22.04
CA ASN A 547 -18.07 -26.99 -22.94
C ASN A 547 -18.91 -28.11 -22.28
N GLY A 548 -18.74 -28.35 -20.98
CA GLY A 548 -19.46 -29.34 -20.19
C GLY A 548 -18.89 -30.78 -20.25
N LYS A 549 -17.85 -31.03 -21.06
CA LYS A 549 -17.16 -32.34 -21.06
C LYS A 549 -16.25 -32.44 -19.85
N ILE A 550 -16.04 -33.67 -19.35
CA ILE A 550 -15.14 -33.95 -18.23
C ILE A 550 -13.72 -33.52 -18.62
N SER A 551 -13.02 -32.84 -17.70
CA SER A 551 -11.60 -32.50 -17.82
C SER A 551 -10.75 -33.39 -16.91
N ILE A 552 -11.15 -33.65 -15.67
CA ILE A 552 -10.47 -34.59 -14.76
C ILE A 552 -11.51 -35.58 -14.23
N ASP A 553 -11.14 -36.87 -14.21
CA ASP A 553 -11.85 -37.93 -13.52
C ASP A 553 -10.87 -38.70 -12.63
N ALA A 554 -11.00 -38.54 -11.31
CA ALA A 554 -10.10 -39.11 -10.32
C ALA A 554 -10.83 -39.44 -9.01
N THR A 555 -10.13 -40.19 -8.16
CA THR A 555 -10.50 -40.40 -6.75
C THR A 555 -9.41 -39.82 -5.86
N SER A 556 -9.79 -39.39 -4.67
CA SER A 556 -8.90 -38.86 -3.64
C SER A 556 -9.06 -39.61 -2.32
N LYS A 557 -8.01 -39.63 -1.51
CA LYS A 557 -7.99 -40.21 -0.16
C LYS A 557 -7.01 -39.41 0.68
N SER A 558 -7.45 -38.97 1.85
CA SER A 558 -6.61 -38.24 2.83
C SER A 558 -5.87 -37.04 2.23
N GLY A 559 -6.54 -36.24 1.39
CA GLY A 559 -5.99 -35.02 0.82
C GLY A 559 -5.26 -35.20 -0.51
N TYR A 560 -4.97 -36.43 -0.93
CA TYR A 560 -4.21 -36.71 -2.15
C TYR A 560 -5.04 -37.45 -3.19
N PHE A 561 -4.65 -37.36 -4.47
CA PHE A 561 -5.17 -38.29 -5.47
C PHE A 561 -4.79 -39.72 -5.10
N PHE A 562 -5.70 -40.66 -5.30
CA PHE A 562 -5.51 -42.06 -4.96
C PHE A 562 -6.09 -42.97 -6.03
N GLY A 563 -5.31 -43.96 -6.45
CA GLY A 563 -5.70 -44.86 -7.52
C GLY A 563 -5.70 -44.15 -8.88
N LYS A 564 -6.69 -44.44 -9.72
CA LYS A 564 -6.71 -43.99 -11.12
C LYS A 564 -6.96 -42.48 -11.24
N TYR A 565 -6.16 -41.84 -12.08
CA TYR A 565 -6.33 -40.45 -12.49
C TYR A 565 -6.36 -40.37 -14.01
N THR A 566 -7.36 -39.67 -14.55
CA THR A 566 -7.48 -39.40 -15.99
C THR A 566 -7.75 -37.92 -16.23
N TYR A 567 -6.94 -37.30 -17.09
CA TYR A 567 -7.18 -35.95 -17.62
C TYR A 567 -7.58 -36.06 -19.09
N TYR A 568 -8.55 -35.25 -19.52
CA TYR A 568 -9.12 -35.26 -20.87
C TYR A 568 -8.93 -33.90 -21.55
N PHE A 569 -8.75 -33.90 -22.86
CA PHE A 569 -8.81 -32.70 -23.69
C PHE A 569 -10.25 -32.15 -23.78
N ASP A 570 -10.38 -30.92 -24.26
CA ASP A 570 -11.68 -30.26 -24.51
C ASP A 570 -12.55 -31.04 -25.52
N ASN A 571 -11.94 -31.83 -26.40
CA ASN A 571 -12.63 -32.69 -27.35
C ASN A 571 -13.17 -34.00 -26.71
N GLY A 572 -12.75 -34.33 -25.49
CA GLY A 572 -13.13 -35.55 -24.76
C GLY A 572 -12.17 -36.74 -24.91
N GLU A 573 -11.11 -36.60 -25.71
CA GLU A 573 -10.04 -37.61 -25.79
C GLU A 573 -9.17 -37.58 -24.53
N ILE A 574 -8.60 -38.72 -24.15
CA ILE A 574 -7.69 -38.79 -23.00
C ILE A 574 -6.43 -37.99 -23.34
N ALA A 575 -5.98 -37.16 -22.40
CA ALA A 575 -4.74 -36.40 -22.45
C ALA A 575 -3.67 -37.02 -21.55
N THR A 576 -4.06 -37.48 -20.36
CA THR A 576 -3.14 -38.11 -19.39
C THR A 576 -3.83 -39.22 -18.62
N LYS A 577 -3.10 -40.30 -18.33
CA LYS A 577 -3.55 -41.38 -17.45
C LYS A 577 -2.42 -41.84 -16.54
N CYS A 578 -2.69 -41.95 -15.24
CA CYS A 578 -1.73 -42.47 -14.28
C CYS A 578 -2.42 -43.09 -13.06
N SER A 579 -1.63 -43.53 -12.08
CA SER A 579 -2.13 -43.94 -10.78
C SER A 579 -1.28 -43.40 -9.64
N TYR A 580 -1.95 -43.05 -8.54
CA TYR A 580 -1.34 -42.55 -7.32
C TYR A 580 -1.42 -43.60 -6.21
N ASN A 581 -0.37 -43.69 -5.39
CA ASN A 581 -0.28 -44.57 -4.24
C ASN A 581 -0.96 -43.98 -2.99
N GLU A 582 -0.85 -44.64 -1.83
CA GLU A 582 -1.46 -44.16 -0.57
C GLU A 582 -0.83 -42.87 -0.03
N ASP A 583 0.42 -42.58 -0.41
CA ASP A 583 1.15 -41.36 -0.02
C ASP A 583 0.87 -40.18 -0.97
N GLY A 584 0.00 -40.37 -1.98
CA GLY A 584 -0.32 -39.33 -2.96
C GLY A 584 0.73 -39.12 -4.03
N GLU A 585 1.70 -40.03 -4.14
CA GLU A 585 2.74 -39.99 -5.15
C GLU A 585 2.32 -40.81 -6.37
N ILE A 586 2.70 -40.36 -7.56
CA ILE A 586 2.53 -41.19 -8.76
C ILE A 586 3.41 -42.44 -8.59
N ASP A 587 2.82 -43.61 -8.76
CA ASP A 587 3.53 -44.88 -8.73
C ASP A 587 3.09 -45.76 -9.89
N GLY A 588 4.07 -46.32 -10.61
CA GLY A 588 3.83 -47.10 -11.82
C GLY A 588 3.73 -46.25 -13.10
N LEU A 589 2.87 -46.67 -14.03
CA LEU A 589 2.84 -46.14 -15.39
C LEU A 589 2.05 -44.82 -15.45
N TYR A 590 2.69 -43.81 -16.01
CA TYR A 590 2.10 -42.52 -16.39
C TYR A 590 2.17 -42.39 -17.91
N GLU A 591 1.05 -42.06 -18.52
CA GLU A 591 0.85 -42.02 -19.98
C GLU A 591 0.34 -40.63 -20.39
N GLU A 592 0.95 -40.03 -21.41
CA GLU A 592 0.52 -38.77 -22.02
C GLU A 592 0.19 -38.98 -23.51
N PHE A 593 -0.96 -38.45 -23.92
CA PHE A 593 -1.54 -38.60 -25.25
C PHE A 593 -1.65 -37.25 -25.96
N ALA A 594 -1.55 -37.26 -27.28
CA ALA A 594 -1.83 -36.09 -28.11
C ALA A 594 -3.35 -35.93 -28.28
N SER A 595 -3.79 -34.74 -28.72
CA SER A 595 -5.22 -34.45 -28.92
C SER A 595 -5.93 -35.31 -29.97
N ASP A 596 -5.17 -36.08 -30.77
CA ASP A 596 -5.66 -37.10 -31.70
C ASP A 596 -5.69 -38.52 -31.07
N GLY A 597 -5.51 -38.63 -29.76
CA GLY A 597 -5.56 -39.88 -28.98
C GLY A 597 -4.29 -40.73 -29.04
N LYS A 598 -3.22 -40.27 -29.70
CA LYS A 598 -1.99 -41.06 -29.82
C LYS A 598 -1.07 -40.87 -28.60
N LEU A 599 -0.64 -41.99 -28.01
CA LEU A 599 0.37 -42.01 -26.96
C LEU A 599 1.69 -41.43 -27.49
N TRP A 600 2.27 -40.47 -26.77
CA TRP A 600 3.54 -39.85 -27.16
C TRP A 600 4.56 -39.80 -26.03
N LEU A 601 4.16 -40.10 -24.79
CA LEU A 601 5.05 -40.12 -23.64
C LEU A 601 4.59 -41.14 -22.60
N GLU A 602 5.54 -41.90 -22.06
CA GLU A 602 5.37 -42.77 -20.91
C GLU A 602 6.45 -42.49 -19.87
N TYR A 603 6.07 -42.40 -18.60
CA TYR A 603 6.97 -42.48 -17.46
C TYR A 603 6.64 -43.70 -16.61
N ASN A 604 7.65 -44.34 -16.04
CA ASN A 604 7.46 -45.27 -14.93
C ASN A 604 7.99 -44.62 -13.67
N TYR A 605 7.08 -44.28 -12.77
CA TYR A 605 7.39 -43.73 -11.47
C TYR A 605 7.63 -44.82 -10.43
N ARG A 606 8.49 -44.51 -9.47
CA ARG A 606 8.67 -45.24 -8.21
C ARG A 606 8.85 -44.21 -7.11
N ASN A 607 7.96 -44.23 -6.12
CA ASN A 607 7.95 -43.24 -5.02
C ASN A 607 8.02 -41.79 -5.54
N GLY A 608 7.16 -41.44 -6.49
CA GLY A 608 7.08 -40.10 -7.07
C GLY A 608 8.24 -39.69 -8.01
N LYS A 609 9.28 -40.52 -8.18
CA LYS A 609 10.42 -40.21 -9.07
C LYS A 609 10.46 -41.08 -10.33
N ILE A 610 10.94 -40.50 -11.43
CA ILE A 610 11.00 -41.16 -12.74
C ILE A 610 12.14 -42.20 -12.72
N SER A 611 11.78 -43.47 -12.91
CA SER A 611 12.74 -44.59 -13.02
C SER A 611 13.03 -44.99 -14.47
N ASN A 612 12.09 -44.73 -15.36
CA ASN A 612 12.18 -44.99 -16.80
C ASN A 612 11.26 -44.03 -17.55
N TYR A 613 11.65 -43.62 -18.75
CA TYR A 613 10.79 -42.84 -19.61
C TYR A 613 10.94 -43.22 -21.08
N THR A 614 9.85 -43.09 -21.84
CA THR A 614 9.79 -43.41 -23.27
C THR A 614 9.00 -42.33 -24.00
N TYR A 615 9.57 -41.79 -25.08
CA TYR A 615 8.91 -40.87 -25.98
C TYR A 615 8.55 -41.58 -27.29
N TYR A 616 7.38 -41.28 -27.85
CA TYR A 616 6.91 -41.79 -29.14
C TYR A 616 6.64 -40.63 -30.11
N ASN A 617 6.80 -40.88 -31.40
CA ASN A 617 6.41 -39.93 -32.45
C ASN A 617 4.93 -40.12 -32.85
N LYS A 618 4.40 -39.21 -33.69
CA LYS A 618 3.02 -39.29 -34.21
C LYS A 618 2.64 -40.59 -34.94
N LYS A 619 3.59 -41.47 -35.29
CA LYS A 619 3.35 -42.80 -35.90
C LYS A 619 3.36 -43.93 -34.86
N GLY A 620 3.55 -43.62 -33.57
CA GLY A 620 3.66 -44.60 -32.50
C GLY A 620 5.03 -45.29 -32.40
N ALA A 621 6.05 -44.81 -33.12
CA ALA A 621 7.40 -45.36 -33.00
C ALA A 621 8.18 -44.67 -31.88
N VAL A 622 8.95 -45.45 -31.12
CA VAL A 622 9.83 -44.94 -30.04
C VAL A 622 10.87 -43.98 -30.61
N VAL A 623 10.90 -42.76 -30.07
CA VAL A 623 11.87 -41.71 -30.38
C VAL A 623 13.06 -41.79 -29.44
N HIS A 624 12.80 -42.01 -28.15
CA HIS A 624 13.82 -42.07 -27.11
C HIS A 624 13.31 -42.90 -25.94
N THR A 625 14.21 -43.62 -25.28
CA THR A 625 13.95 -44.27 -24.00
C THR A 625 15.20 -44.20 -23.13
N ASP A 626 15.04 -43.96 -21.84
CA ASP A 626 16.13 -44.07 -20.89
C ASP A 626 15.63 -44.62 -19.55
N LYS A 627 16.49 -45.39 -18.88
CA LYS A 627 16.17 -46.10 -17.65
C LYS A 627 17.36 -46.07 -16.71
N LYS A 628 17.13 -45.64 -15.48
CA LYS A 628 18.14 -45.70 -14.42
C LYS A 628 17.52 -46.13 -13.10
N ARG A 629 18.21 -47.03 -12.39
CA ARG A 629 17.74 -47.59 -11.12
C ARG A 629 18.28 -46.84 -9.89
N SER A 630 19.40 -46.14 -10.02
CA SER A 630 20.06 -45.41 -8.94
C SER A 630 21.03 -44.35 -9.50
N GLY A 631 21.15 -43.20 -8.81
CA GLY A 631 22.01 -42.08 -9.18
C GLY A 631 21.50 -41.27 -10.38
N SER A 632 22.26 -40.26 -10.80
CA SER A 632 21.77 -39.26 -11.76
C SER A 632 22.01 -39.61 -13.22
N LEU A 633 21.05 -39.30 -14.10
CA LEU A 633 21.15 -39.42 -15.56
C LEU A 633 21.05 -38.05 -16.23
N LYS A 634 21.52 -37.96 -17.48
CA LYS A 634 21.24 -36.81 -18.34
C LYS A 634 19.84 -37.00 -18.93
N TYR A 635 18.86 -36.33 -18.37
CA TYR A 635 17.50 -36.34 -18.87
C TYR A 635 17.41 -35.58 -20.19
N ILE A 636 16.71 -36.16 -21.17
CA ILE A 636 16.45 -35.57 -22.47
C ILE A 636 14.97 -35.80 -22.80
N GLY A 637 14.19 -34.72 -22.87
CA GLY A 637 12.77 -34.73 -23.20
C GLY A 637 12.51 -34.26 -24.62
N TYR A 638 11.52 -34.85 -25.28
CA TYR A 638 11.11 -34.54 -26.64
C TYR A 638 9.66 -34.04 -26.69
N ASN A 639 9.25 -33.41 -27.79
CA ASN A 639 7.85 -33.07 -28.05
C ASN A 639 7.16 -34.11 -28.95
N THR A 640 5.87 -33.93 -29.25
CA THR A 640 5.08 -34.84 -30.11
C THR A 640 5.61 -35.00 -31.55
N LYS A 641 6.49 -34.08 -32.01
CA LYS A 641 7.15 -34.13 -33.32
C LYS A 641 8.48 -34.89 -33.27
N GLY A 642 8.98 -35.23 -32.08
CA GLY A 642 10.28 -35.84 -31.84
C GLY A 642 11.44 -34.84 -31.80
N ASP A 643 11.16 -33.54 -31.67
CA ASP A 643 12.18 -32.51 -31.47
C ASP A 643 12.53 -32.35 -29.98
N LEU A 644 13.77 -31.97 -29.68
CA LEU A 644 14.25 -31.71 -28.31
C LEU A 644 13.41 -30.61 -27.65
N LYS A 645 12.87 -30.91 -26.46
CA LYS A 645 12.02 -30.01 -25.65
C LYS A 645 12.71 -29.57 -24.37
N MET A 646 13.49 -30.43 -23.74
CA MET A 646 14.22 -30.11 -22.51
C MET A 646 15.40 -31.05 -22.28
N GLU A 647 16.42 -30.57 -21.57
CA GLU A 647 17.51 -31.41 -21.08
C GLU A 647 18.06 -30.89 -19.74
N GLY A 648 18.61 -31.79 -18.92
CA GLY A 648 19.23 -31.46 -17.64
C GLY A 648 19.71 -32.71 -16.89
N ALA A 649 20.29 -32.53 -15.70
CA ALA A 649 20.60 -33.66 -14.84
C ALA A 649 19.37 -34.02 -13.98
N TYR A 650 19.05 -35.30 -13.92
CA TYR A 650 17.95 -35.85 -13.12
C TYR A 650 18.48 -36.97 -12.24
N ASP A 651 18.41 -36.76 -10.93
CA ASP A 651 18.65 -37.81 -9.95
C ASP A 651 17.37 -38.61 -9.71
N VAL A 652 17.47 -39.94 -9.76
CA VAL A 652 16.29 -40.80 -9.58
C VAL A 652 15.75 -40.82 -8.15
N LYS A 653 16.50 -40.29 -7.17
CA LYS A 653 16.06 -40.12 -5.78
C LYS A 653 15.63 -38.68 -5.53
N ASP A 654 16.44 -37.72 -5.96
CA ASP A 654 16.26 -36.31 -5.56
C ASP A 654 15.55 -35.47 -6.65
N GLY A 655 15.48 -35.94 -7.90
CA GLY A 655 14.78 -35.26 -9.00
C GLY A 655 15.69 -34.35 -9.84
N LYS A 656 15.18 -33.24 -10.38
CA LYS A 656 15.97 -32.29 -11.17
C LYS A 656 17.09 -31.71 -10.32
N THR A 657 18.31 -31.77 -10.86
CA THR A 657 19.50 -31.17 -10.25
C THR A 657 20.33 -30.42 -11.29
N GLY A 658 21.02 -29.37 -10.86
CA GLY A 658 21.90 -28.57 -11.71
C GLY A 658 21.14 -27.82 -12.82
N MET A 659 21.85 -27.51 -13.90
CA MET A 659 21.32 -26.68 -14.99
C MET A 659 20.36 -27.46 -15.89
N TRP A 660 19.16 -26.91 -16.08
CA TRP A 660 18.17 -27.36 -17.05
C TRP A 660 18.01 -26.34 -18.18
N LYS A 661 17.72 -26.84 -19.38
CA LYS A 661 17.41 -26.07 -20.58
C LYS A 661 16.08 -26.52 -21.15
N TYR A 662 15.30 -25.57 -21.64
CA TYR A 662 14.00 -25.81 -22.27
C TYR A 662 13.97 -25.15 -23.65
N TYR A 663 13.26 -25.76 -24.59
CA TYR A 663 13.24 -25.37 -25.99
C TYR A 663 11.79 -25.16 -26.48
N ASN A 664 11.62 -24.30 -27.48
CA ASN A 664 10.31 -24.00 -28.07
C ASN A 664 9.79 -25.18 -28.93
N ASP A 665 8.53 -25.57 -28.72
CA ASP A 665 7.92 -26.75 -29.36
C ASP A 665 7.72 -26.62 -30.89
N ASN A 666 7.78 -25.41 -31.44
CA ASN A 666 7.56 -25.16 -32.87
C ASN A 666 8.86 -24.99 -33.67
N ASN A 667 9.86 -24.32 -33.09
CA ASN A 667 11.10 -23.99 -33.80
C ASN A 667 12.38 -24.54 -33.16
N GLY A 668 12.33 -25.04 -31.91
CA GLY A 668 13.46 -25.64 -31.20
C GLY A 668 14.50 -24.64 -30.69
N SER A 669 14.21 -23.34 -30.70
CA SER A 669 15.05 -22.33 -30.04
C SER A 669 15.06 -22.52 -28.52
N LEU A 670 16.16 -22.15 -27.85
CA LEU A 670 16.24 -22.15 -26.39
C LEU A 670 15.24 -21.14 -25.84
N SER A 671 14.27 -21.58 -25.04
CA SER A 671 13.22 -20.73 -24.47
C SER A 671 13.52 -20.33 -23.03
N SER A 672 14.16 -21.20 -22.24
CA SER A 672 14.57 -20.88 -20.88
C SER A 672 15.67 -21.81 -20.34
N SER A 673 16.31 -21.38 -19.26
CA SER A 673 17.30 -22.17 -18.53
C SER A 673 17.38 -21.76 -17.06
N GLY A 674 17.71 -22.69 -16.17
CA GLY A 674 17.85 -22.40 -14.74
C GLY A 674 18.41 -23.58 -13.96
N SER A 675 18.92 -23.32 -12.75
CA SER A 675 19.39 -24.37 -11.84
C SER A 675 18.27 -24.92 -10.99
N PHE A 676 18.33 -26.22 -10.72
CA PHE A 676 17.41 -26.93 -9.84
C PHE A 676 18.18 -27.66 -8.75
N GLU A 677 17.57 -27.78 -7.58
CA GLU A 677 17.99 -28.64 -6.48
C GLU A 677 16.73 -29.29 -5.91
N GLU A 678 16.70 -30.62 -5.85
CA GLU A 678 15.54 -31.39 -5.37
C GLU A 678 14.20 -31.02 -6.07
N ASP A 679 14.21 -30.90 -7.39
CA ASP A 679 13.07 -30.41 -8.22
C ASP A 679 12.70 -28.93 -8.04
N GLN A 680 13.30 -28.22 -7.08
CA GLN A 680 13.02 -26.80 -6.81
C GLN A 680 13.97 -25.87 -7.55
N ARG A 681 13.46 -24.73 -8.01
CA ARG A 681 14.28 -23.72 -8.69
C ARG A 681 15.22 -23.05 -7.69
N GLN A 682 16.49 -22.97 -8.08
CA GLN A 682 17.54 -22.29 -7.33
C GLN A 682 18.34 -21.34 -8.23
N GLY A 683 18.82 -20.25 -7.65
CA GLY A 683 19.74 -19.31 -8.30
C GLY A 683 19.12 -18.61 -9.51
N VAL A 684 19.97 -18.27 -10.49
CA VAL A 684 19.58 -17.45 -11.64
C VAL A 684 18.86 -18.28 -12.69
N HIS A 685 17.64 -17.88 -13.02
CA HIS A 685 16.83 -18.41 -14.10
C HIS A 685 16.68 -17.37 -15.21
N LYS A 686 16.71 -17.83 -16.46
CA LYS A 686 16.67 -16.98 -17.66
C LYS A 686 15.60 -17.47 -18.62
N LYS A 687 14.86 -16.54 -19.23
CA LYS A 687 14.04 -16.79 -20.43
C LYS A 687 14.63 -16.07 -21.62
N TYR A 688 14.37 -16.58 -22.82
CA TYR A 688 14.94 -16.05 -24.07
C TYR A 688 13.87 -15.89 -25.15
N TYR A 689 14.06 -14.86 -25.96
CA TYR A 689 13.42 -14.74 -27.27
C TYR A 689 13.93 -15.82 -28.23
N PRO A 690 13.18 -16.17 -29.30
CA PRO A 690 13.58 -17.20 -30.27
C PRO A 690 14.98 -17.04 -30.89
N GLU A 691 15.49 -15.80 -30.99
CA GLU A 691 16.83 -15.48 -31.48
C GLU A 691 17.95 -15.64 -30.43
N GLY A 692 17.62 -16.08 -29.20
CA GLY A 692 18.55 -16.30 -28.10
C GLY A 692 18.83 -15.07 -27.23
N ILE A 693 18.09 -13.99 -27.42
CA ILE A 693 18.21 -12.74 -26.65
C ILE A 693 17.53 -12.94 -25.29
N GLU A 694 18.18 -12.54 -24.20
CA GLU A 694 17.61 -12.61 -22.85
C GLU A 694 16.32 -11.78 -22.77
N GLN A 695 15.24 -12.39 -22.30
CA GLN A 695 13.92 -11.78 -22.11
C GLN A 695 13.65 -11.47 -20.64
N GLU A 696 14.11 -12.35 -19.75
CA GLU A 696 13.87 -12.28 -18.31
C GLU A 696 15.05 -12.92 -17.59
N ILE A 697 15.49 -12.30 -16.49
CA ILE A 697 16.43 -12.86 -15.53
C ILE A 697 15.84 -12.68 -14.14
N THR A 698 15.61 -13.79 -13.45
CA THR A 698 15.01 -13.83 -12.11
C THR A 698 15.84 -14.75 -11.23
N THR A 699 16.11 -14.34 -10.00
CA THR A 699 16.80 -15.20 -9.02
C THR A 699 15.77 -15.89 -8.14
N TYR A 700 15.92 -17.20 -7.95
CA TYR A 700 15.04 -18.04 -7.14
C TYR A 700 15.79 -18.61 -5.94
N LYS A 701 15.04 -18.82 -4.86
CA LYS A 701 15.43 -19.65 -3.73
C LYS A 701 14.20 -20.48 -3.35
N ASP A 702 14.33 -21.81 -3.36
CA ASP A 702 13.27 -22.74 -2.96
C ASP A 702 11.95 -22.43 -3.71
N ASP A 703 12.04 -22.31 -5.04
CA ASP A 703 10.95 -21.91 -5.96
C ASP A 703 10.36 -20.50 -5.81
N ALA A 704 10.71 -19.76 -4.76
CA ALA A 704 10.29 -18.38 -4.56
C ALA A 704 11.27 -17.40 -5.21
N PRO A 705 10.78 -16.41 -5.99
CA PRO A 705 11.61 -15.29 -6.43
C PRO A 705 12.26 -14.57 -5.24
N GLN A 706 13.56 -14.29 -5.34
CA GLN A 706 14.34 -13.65 -4.28
C GLN A 706 15.40 -12.72 -4.87
N GLY A 707 15.41 -11.47 -4.43
CA GLY A 707 16.38 -10.47 -4.86
C GLY A 707 16.03 -9.86 -6.21
N TYR A 708 17.05 -9.55 -7.02
CA TYR A 708 16.90 -8.74 -8.23
C TYR A 708 16.31 -9.53 -9.40
N SER A 709 15.32 -8.92 -10.06
CA SER A 709 14.73 -9.41 -11.30
C SER A 709 14.72 -8.33 -12.37
N VAL A 710 14.98 -8.71 -13.62
CA VAL A 710 15.05 -7.79 -14.76
C VAL A 710 14.46 -8.43 -16.02
N PHE A 711 13.72 -7.62 -16.77
CA PHE A 711 13.06 -8.00 -18.01
C PHE A 711 13.56 -7.11 -19.13
N PHE A 712 13.68 -7.65 -20.34
CA PHE A 712 14.26 -6.96 -21.49
C PHE A 712 13.29 -6.90 -22.66
N TYR A 713 13.46 -5.89 -23.51
CA TYR A 713 12.91 -5.86 -24.85
C TYR A 713 13.79 -6.71 -25.81
N PRO A 714 13.27 -7.13 -26.98
CA PRO A 714 14.07 -7.86 -27.97
C PRO A 714 15.29 -7.08 -28.49
N ASN A 715 15.31 -5.76 -28.34
CA ASN A 715 16.47 -4.92 -28.68
C ASN A 715 17.57 -4.90 -27.60
N GLY A 716 17.38 -5.60 -26.47
CA GLY A 716 18.33 -5.72 -25.35
C GLY A 716 18.23 -4.62 -24.29
N LYS A 717 17.36 -3.61 -24.46
CA LYS A 717 17.10 -2.60 -23.43
C LYS A 717 16.24 -3.17 -22.31
N ILE A 718 16.41 -2.67 -21.09
CA ILE A 718 15.58 -3.07 -19.95
C ILE A 718 14.13 -2.61 -20.22
N LYS A 719 13.19 -3.52 -20.05
CA LYS A 719 11.75 -3.28 -20.06
C LYS A 719 11.24 -2.96 -18.66
N SER A 720 11.70 -3.70 -17.67
CA SER A 720 11.39 -3.45 -16.26
C SER A 720 12.42 -4.10 -15.33
N GLN A 721 12.51 -3.60 -14.10
CA GLN A 721 13.31 -4.19 -13.04
C GLN A 721 12.68 -3.95 -11.66
N LEU A 722 12.88 -4.91 -10.75
CA LEU A 722 12.35 -4.87 -9.38
C LEU A 722 13.14 -5.81 -8.45
N TYR A 723 12.80 -5.78 -7.16
CA TYR A 723 13.25 -6.77 -6.18
C TYR A 723 12.09 -7.60 -5.62
N PHE A 724 12.39 -8.86 -5.32
CA PHE A 724 11.52 -9.75 -4.55
C PHE A 724 12.12 -10.02 -3.17
N LYS A 725 11.28 -10.12 -2.15
CA LYS A 725 11.63 -10.58 -0.81
C LYS A 725 10.59 -11.60 -0.38
N ASN A 726 11.02 -12.84 -0.10
CA ASN A 726 10.13 -13.95 0.27
C ASN A 726 9.02 -14.21 -0.78
N GLY A 727 9.37 -14.15 -2.07
CA GLY A 727 8.45 -14.44 -3.16
C GLY A 727 7.51 -13.30 -3.57
N VAL A 728 7.49 -12.17 -2.86
CA VAL A 728 6.62 -11.01 -3.17
C VAL A 728 7.44 -9.77 -3.52
N GLU A 729 6.86 -8.87 -4.30
CA GLU A 729 7.46 -7.61 -4.73
C GLU A 729 7.79 -6.73 -3.52
N HIS A 730 9.00 -6.17 -3.50
CA HIS A 730 9.46 -5.34 -2.39
C HIS A 730 10.44 -4.26 -2.88
N GLY A 731 10.23 -3.02 -2.43
CA GLY A 731 11.02 -1.87 -2.84
C GLY A 731 10.57 -1.30 -4.18
N SER A 732 11.50 -0.68 -4.92
CA SER A 732 11.16 0.02 -6.16
C SER A 732 10.95 -0.96 -7.33
N TRP A 733 9.90 -0.70 -8.11
CA TRP A 733 9.67 -1.30 -9.42
C TRP A 733 9.70 -0.17 -10.47
N GLU A 734 10.66 -0.24 -11.39
CA GLU A 734 10.80 0.69 -12.50
C GLU A 734 10.48 0.00 -13.84
N THR A 735 9.76 0.69 -14.72
CA THR A 735 9.50 0.27 -16.11
C THR A 735 9.99 1.32 -17.10
N TYR A 736 10.28 0.90 -18.34
CA TYR A 736 10.90 1.76 -19.35
C TYR A 736 10.17 1.66 -20.69
N HIS A 737 10.31 2.69 -21.52
CA HIS A 737 9.94 2.67 -22.92
C HIS A 737 10.93 1.84 -23.75
N GLU A 738 10.55 1.49 -24.98
CA GLU A 738 11.33 0.72 -25.95
C GLU A 738 12.64 1.43 -26.34
N ASP A 739 12.69 2.76 -26.16
CA ASP A 739 13.90 3.57 -26.36
C ASP A 739 14.81 3.62 -25.11
N GLY A 740 14.38 3.05 -23.97
CA GLY A 740 15.11 2.96 -22.70
C GLY A 740 14.84 4.10 -21.72
N SER A 741 14.02 5.09 -22.08
CA SER A 741 13.59 6.15 -21.15
C SER A 741 12.70 5.59 -20.04
N LEU A 742 12.81 6.14 -18.82
CA LEU A 742 11.98 5.74 -17.67
C LEU A 742 10.50 6.05 -17.99
N LYS A 743 9.63 5.07 -17.75
CA LYS A 743 8.19 5.15 -18.02
C LYS A 743 7.40 5.22 -16.73
N THR A 744 7.66 4.32 -15.78
CA THR A 744 7.03 4.37 -14.46
C THR A 744 8.00 4.03 -13.34
N LYS A 745 7.72 4.56 -12.16
CA LYS A 745 8.39 4.22 -10.91
C LYS A 745 7.36 4.06 -9.80
N SER A 746 7.32 2.86 -9.22
CA SER A 746 6.40 2.49 -8.15
C SER A 746 7.17 1.88 -6.98
N TYR A 747 6.53 1.78 -5.82
CA TYR A 747 7.09 1.14 -4.64
C TYR A 747 6.14 0.10 -4.08
N TYR A 748 6.69 -1.07 -3.77
CA TYR A 748 5.95 -2.21 -3.27
C TYR A 748 6.42 -2.57 -1.86
N ASN A 749 5.49 -2.98 -1.01
CA ASN A 749 5.78 -3.63 0.25
C ASN A 749 4.87 -4.85 0.40
N ASN A 750 5.49 -6.03 0.52
CA ASN A 750 4.79 -7.31 0.61
C ASN A 750 3.79 -7.55 -0.54
N GLY A 751 4.16 -7.19 -1.77
CA GLY A 751 3.31 -7.35 -2.95
C GLY A 751 2.28 -6.23 -3.16
N GLU A 752 2.08 -5.34 -2.19
CA GLU A 752 1.17 -4.19 -2.35
C GLU A 752 1.91 -2.93 -2.74
N ILE A 753 1.37 -2.20 -3.71
CA ILE A 753 1.84 -0.85 -4.03
C ILE A 753 1.49 0.11 -2.89
N ILE A 754 2.46 0.93 -2.51
CA ILE A 754 2.33 1.87 -1.38
C ILE A 754 2.73 3.29 -1.79
N ASN A 755 2.07 4.27 -1.20
CA ASN A 755 2.31 5.70 -1.38
C ASN A 755 2.22 6.10 -2.87
N ASP A 756 3.22 6.75 -3.45
CA ASP A 756 3.11 7.33 -4.79
C ASP A 756 3.71 6.44 -5.88
N SER A 757 2.99 6.33 -6.99
CA SER A 757 3.45 5.78 -8.27
C SER A 757 3.57 6.89 -9.29
N GLU A 758 4.75 7.04 -9.87
CA GLU A 758 5.09 8.10 -10.81
C GLU A 758 5.11 7.57 -12.25
N THR A 759 4.55 8.34 -13.18
CA THR A 759 4.59 8.07 -14.61
C THR A 759 5.27 9.23 -15.34
N TYR A 760 6.13 8.90 -16.30
CA TYR A 760 6.96 9.81 -17.05
C TYR A 760 6.62 9.74 -18.55
N ASP A 761 6.79 10.86 -19.24
CA ASP A 761 6.69 10.90 -20.70
C ASP A 761 7.96 10.42 -21.41
N VAL A 762 7.89 10.37 -22.74
CA VAL A 762 8.98 9.97 -23.64
C VAL A 762 10.20 10.92 -23.61
N GLU A 763 10.11 12.08 -22.97
CA GLU A 763 11.22 13.00 -22.71
C GLU A 763 11.74 12.91 -21.26
N GLY A 764 11.18 11.99 -20.45
CA GLY A 764 11.57 11.75 -19.07
C GLY A 764 11.00 12.76 -18.07
N LYS A 765 9.94 13.50 -18.44
CA LYS A 765 9.28 14.42 -17.50
C LYS A 765 8.11 13.75 -16.81
N LEU A 766 7.92 14.05 -15.53
CA LEU A 766 6.80 13.57 -14.74
C LEU A 766 5.48 14.08 -15.34
N THR A 767 4.56 13.16 -15.67
CA THR A 767 3.24 13.48 -16.22
C THR A 767 2.11 13.09 -15.30
N GLN A 768 2.31 12.12 -14.40
CA GLN A 768 1.26 11.64 -13.51
C GLN A 768 1.83 11.07 -12.21
N VAL A 769 1.12 11.28 -11.10
CA VAL A 769 1.37 10.67 -9.80
C VAL A 769 0.06 10.06 -9.28
N ASN A 770 0.05 8.76 -9.05
CA ASN A 770 -1.05 8.04 -8.40
C ASN A 770 -0.68 7.75 -6.96
N ARG A 771 -1.50 8.18 -6.01
CA ARG A 771 -1.31 7.93 -4.58
C ARG A 771 -2.15 6.75 -4.12
N TYR A 772 -1.52 5.84 -3.40
CA TYR A 772 -2.09 4.60 -2.90
C TYR A 772 -2.15 4.58 -1.37
N LYS A 773 -3.24 4.06 -0.81
CA LYS A 773 -3.40 3.79 0.63
C LYS A 773 -4.00 2.39 0.80
N LYS A 774 -3.19 1.45 1.35
CA LYS A 774 -3.54 0.01 1.47
C LYS A 774 -3.88 -0.63 0.12
N GLY A 775 -3.00 -0.47 -0.87
CA GLY A 775 -3.17 -1.03 -2.22
C GLY A 775 -4.18 -0.29 -3.12
N GLU A 776 -4.98 0.63 -2.59
CA GLU A 776 -6.01 1.36 -3.37
C GLU A 776 -5.56 2.77 -3.76
N VAL A 777 -5.84 3.19 -5.00
CA VAL A 777 -5.63 4.58 -5.44
C VAL A 777 -6.63 5.51 -4.75
N ILE A 778 -6.12 6.49 -4.03
CA ILE A 778 -6.92 7.54 -3.36
C ILE A 778 -6.89 8.88 -4.10
N SER A 779 -5.86 9.12 -4.91
CA SER A 779 -5.80 10.29 -5.79
C SER A 779 -4.90 10.08 -7.00
N GLU A 780 -5.20 10.80 -8.07
CA GLU A 780 -4.37 10.92 -9.28
C GLU A 780 -4.06 12.41 -9.51
N THR A 781 -2.79 12.74 -9.77
CA THR A 781 -2.36 14.10 -10.11
C THR A 781 -1.65 14.07 -11.45
N ASN A 782 -2.18 14.77 -12.44
CA ASN A 782 -1.58 14.92 -13.77
C ASN A 782 -0.80 16.24 -13.85
N TYR A 783 0.32 16.25 -14.56
CA TYR A 783 1.26 17.36 -14.65
C TYR A 783 1.45 17.83 -16.09
N HIS A 784 1.64 19.13 -16.26
CA HIS A 784 2.13 19.71 -17.51
C HIS A 784 3.63 19.40 -17.69
N PRO A 785 4.15 19.46 -18.93
CA PRO A 785 5.59 19.27 -19.21
C PRO A 785 6.53 20.28 -18.54
N ASN A 786 6.01 21.31 -17.85
CA ASN A 786 6.77 22.27 -17.06
C ASN A 786 6.74 21.96 -15.55
N GLY A 787 6.16 20.83 -15.14
CA GLY A 787 6.05 20.39 -13.76
C GLY A 787 4.91 21.01 -12.96
N LYS A 788 4.08 21.88 -13.55
CA LYS A 788 2.88 22.42 -12.88
C LYS A 788 1.75 21.38 -12.91
N VAL A 789 0.97 21.30 -11.84
CA VAL A 789 -0.23 20.46 -11.78
C VAL A 789 -1.19 20.88 -12.91
N LYS A 790 -1.50 19.93 -13.78
CA LYS A 790 -2.47 20.04 -14.87
C LYS A 790 -3.88 19.73 -14.35
N GLU A 791 -4.05 18.64 -13.60
CA GLU A 791 -5.34 18.20 -13.05
C GLU A 791 -5.10 17.36 -11.79
N LYS A 792 -6.03 17.37 -10.83
CA LYS A 792 -6.00 16.48 -9.65
C LYS A 792 -7.38 15.84 -9.48
N PHE A 793 -7.40 14.52 -9.33
CA PHE A 793 -8.56 13.70 -9.07
C PHE A 793 -8.42 13.12 -7.67
N GLU A 794 -9.43 13.32 -6.83
CA GLU A 794 -9.55 12.65 -5.54
C GLU A 794 -10.70 11.65 -5.66
N PHE A 795 -10.45 10.39 -5.28
CA PHE A 795 -11.44 9.32 -5.40
C PHE A 795 -12.18 9.17 -4.06
N PRO A 796 -13.43 9.68 -3.93
CA PRO A 796 -14.08 9.82 -2.64
C PRO A 796 -14.73 8.51 -2.19
N ARG A 797 -14.58 8.16 -0.91
CA ARG A 797 -15.28 7.03 -0.26
C ARG A 797 -16.61 7.47 0.37
N LYS A 798 -17.52 7.96 -0.47
CA LYS A 798 -18.86 8.43 -0.04
C LYS A 798 -19.83 7.27 0.13
N SER A 799 -20.76 7.41 1.07
CA SER A 799 -21.87 6.49 1.25
C SER A 799 -22.98 6.71 0.22
N GLY A 800 -23.73 5.65 -0.06
CA GLY A 800 -24.85 5.68 -1.00
C GLY A 800 -24.43 5.84 -2.46
N VAL A 801 -25.40 6.20 -3.30
CA VAL A 801 -25.17 6.47 -4.72
C VAL A 801 -24.60 7.87 -4.86
N SER A 802 -23.49 8.00 -5.58
CA SER A 802 -22.94 9.31 -5.93
C SER A 802 -22.42 9.32 -7.36
N THR A 803 -22.51 10.48 -8.00
CA THR A 803 -21.87 10.72 -9.30
C THR A 803 -20.77 11.75 -9.07
N GLN A 804 -19.54 11.38 -9.39
CA GLN A 804 -18.40 12.28 -9.31
C GLN A 804 -18.08 12.79 -10.71
N LYS A 805 -18.08 14.13 -10.83
CA LYS A 805 -17.67 14.83 -12.04
C LYS A 805 -16.30 15.42 -11.82
N TYR A 806 -15.42 15.23 -12.80
CA TYR A 806 -14.07 15.74 -12.77
C TYR A 806 -13.93 16.75 -13.90
N THR A 807 -13.40 17.92 -13.57
CA THR A 807 -13.14 19.00 -14.53
C THR A 807 -11.65 19.25 -14.65
N ASN A 808 -11.21 19.68 -15.83
CA ASN A 808 -9.85 20.16 -15.98
C ASN A 808 -9.64 21.51 -15.28
N ASN A 809 -8.39 22.02 -15.25
CA ASN A 809 -8.06 23.34 -14.67
C ASN A 809 -8.82 24.54 -15.28
N GLN A 810 -9.45 24.37 -16.45
CA GLN A 810 -10.28 25.40 -17.10
C GLN A 810 -11.77 25.28 -16.74
N GLY A 811 -12.16 24.29 -15.92
CA GLY A 811 -13.55 24.03 -15.53
C GLY A 811 -14.34 23.16 -16.52
N ASN A 812 -13.72 22.64 -17.58
CA ASN A 812 -14.40 21.78 -18.54
C ASN A 812 -14.54 20.36 -17.99
N LEU A 813 -15.73 19.75 -18.12
CA LEU A 813 -15.98 18.36 -17.73
C LEU A 813 -15.13 17.40 -18.58
N ILE A 814 -14.36 16.52 -17.91
CA ILE A 814 -13.48 15.54 -18.56
C ILE A 814 -13.83 14.11 -18.18
N MET A 815 -14.40 13.86 -16.99
CA MET A 815 -14.88 12.54 -16.60
C MET A 815 -16.11 12.60 -15.69
N GLU A 816 -16.97 11.58 -15.81
CA GLU A 816 -18.11 11.35 -14.94
C GLU A 816 -18.16 9.87 -14.56
N TYR A 817 -18.14 9.56 -13.26
CA TYR A 817 -18.22 8.21 -12.72
C TYR A 817 -19.37 8.08 -11.72
N SER A 818 -20.13 6.98 -11.82
CA SER A 818 -21.07 6.58 -10.79
C SER A 818 -20.42 5.64 -9.77
N TYR A 819 -20.71 5.89 -8.50
CA TYR A 819 -20.27 5.09 -7.36
C TYR A 819 -21.48 4.66 -6.54
N LEU A 820 -21.38 3.49 -5.92
CA LEU A 820 -22.25 3.01 -4.86
C LEU A 820 -21.37 2.65 -3.65
N ASN A 821 -21.56 3.36 -2.53
CA ASN A 821 -20.76 3.20 -1.32
C ASN A 821 -19.24 3.30 -1.58
N GLY A 822 -18.83 4.24 -2.42
CA GLY A 822 -17.42 4.50 -2.74
C GLY A 822 -16.79 3.52 -3.73
N VAL A 823 -17.54 2.52 -4.21
CA VAL A 823 -17.09 1.58 -5.24
C VAL A 823 -17.71 1.94 -6.59
N LEU A 824 -16.94 1.87 -7.68
CA LEU A 824 -17.43 2.11 -9.03
C LEU A 824 -18.63 1.21 -9.35
N HIS A 825 -19.79 1.81 -9.59
CA HIS A 825 -21.04 1.11 -9.86
C HIS A 825 -21.99 2.02 -10.64
N GLY A 826 -22.36 1.61 -11.85
CA GLY A 826 -23.17 2.39 -12.79
C GLY A 826 -22.36 2.96 -13.94
N SER A 827 -22.84 4.05 -14.53
CA SER A 827 -22.29 4.60 -15.77
C SER A 827 -20.94 5.29 -15.59
N VAL A 828 -20.14 5.27 -16.66
CA VAL A 828 -18.93 6.09 -16.81
C VAL A 828 -18.91 6.78 -18.17
N PHE A 829 -18.46 8.02 -18.18
CA PHE A 829 -18.22 8.81 -19.38
C PHE A 829 -16.88 9.53 -19.28
N GLN A 830 -16.07 9.49 -20.34
CA GLN A 830 -14.90 10.35 -20.51
C GLN A 830 -15.13 11.32 -21.66
N TYR A 831 -14.72 12.57 -21.49
CA TYR A 831 -14.86 13.65 -22.45
C TYR A 831 -13.47 14.16 -22.87
N GLY A 832 -13.28 14.36 -24.17
CA GLY A 832 -12.12 15.01 -24.76
C GLY A 832 -12.34 16.50 -25.00
N SER A 833 -11.50 17.10 -25.83
CA SER A 833 -11.60 18.51 -26.21
C SER A 833 -12.95 18.82 -26.87
N GLY A 834 -13.58 19.94 -26.47
CA GLY A 834 -14.88 20.35 -27.02
C GLY A 834 -16.09 19.58 -26.48
N GLY A 835 -15.92 18.73 -25.45
CA GLY A 835 -17.02 17.99 -24.82
C GLY A 835 -17.43 16.70 -25.56
N ILE A 836 -16.62 16.26 -26.53
CA ILE A 836 -16.81 15.01 -27.27
C ILE A 836 -16.55 13.83 -26.32
N ILE A 837 -17.46 12.85 -26.25
CA ILE A 837 -17.25 11.63 -25.48
C ILE A 837 -16.14 10.81 -26.15
N THR A 838 -15.10 10.42 -25.40
CA THR A 838 -13.98 9.57 -25.88
C THR A 838 -14.17 8.11 -25.51
N PHE A 839 -14.81 7.82 -24.37
CA PHE A 839 -15.40 6.51 -24.11
C PHE A 839 -16.60 6.59 -23.17
N LYS A 840 -17.44 5.55 -23.21
CA LYS A 840 -18.50 5.34 -22.23
C LYS A 840 -18.76 3.84 -22.00
N GLY A 841 -19.29 3.52 -20.82
CA GLY A 841 -19.59 2.15 -20.43
C GLY A 841 -20.25 2.09 -19.06
N GLN A 842 -20.24 0.91 -18.45
CA GLN A 842 -20.77 0.69 -17.11
C GLN A 842 -19.80 -0.14 -16.26
N TYR A 843 -19.72 0.21 -14.98
CA TYR A 843 -19.09 -0.58 -13.94
C TYR A 843 -20.15 -1.29 -13.12
N PHE A 844 -19.84 -2.51 -12.71
CA PHE A 844 -20.60 -3.27 -11.73
C PHE A 844 -19.62 -3.78 -10.68
N HIS A 845 -19.69 -3.20 -9.48
CA HIS A 845 -18.82 -3.53 -8.36
C HIS A 845 -17.32 -3.45 -8.72
N GLY A 846 -16.88 -2.32 -9.27
CA GLY A 846 -15.49 -2.11 -9.69
C GLY A 846 -15.11 -2.75 -11.03
N ASN A 847 -15.93 -3.66 -11.57
CA ASN A 847 -15.62 -4.39 -12.79
C ASN A 847 -16.36 -3.81 -14.01
N ARG A 848 -15.69 -3.70 -15.16
CA ARG A 848 -16.36 -3.33 -16.43
C ARG A 848 -17.44 -4.35 -16.76
N GLN A 849 -18.63 -3.87 -17.08
CA GLN A 849 -19.81 -4.67 -17.37
C GLN A 849 -20.53 -4.13 -18.62
N GLY A 850 -21.07 -5.03 -19.44
CA GLY A 850 -21.85 -4.71 -20.62
C GLY A 850 -21.02 -4.11 -21.75
N VAL A 851 -21.69 -3.34 -22.62
CA VAL A 851 -21.08 -2.78 -23.83
C VAL A 851 -20.31 -1.50 -23.51
N TRP A 852 -19.05 -1.46 -23.94
CA TRP A 852 -18.18 -0.31 -23.89
C TRP A 852 -17.94 0.22 -25.30
N GLU A 853 -18.03 1.54 -25.46
CA GLU A 853 -17.83 2.22 -26.74
C GLU A 853 -16.72 3.26 -26.60
N TRP A 854 -15.80 3.28 -27.56
CA TRP A 854 -14.73 4.28 -27.67
C TRP A 854 -14.91 5.09 -28.94
N PHE A 855 -14.48 6.35 -28.89
CA PHE A 855 -14.64 7.32 -29.95
C PHE A 855 -13.33 8.09 -30.16
N ASP A 856 -13.07 8.47 -31.40
CA ASP A 856 -11.93 9.29 -31.76
C ASP A 856 -12.12 10.77 -31.35
N THR A 857 -11.11 11.60 -31.61
CA THR A 857 -11.12 13.03 -31.26
C THR A 857 -12.16 13.87 -32.04
N GLU A 858 -12.78 13.29 -33.06
CA GLU A 858 -13.85 13.91 -33.86
C GLU A 858 -15.24 13.40 -33.44
N GLY A 859 -15.31 12.42 -32.53
CA GLY A 859 -16.55 11.81 -32.05
C GLY A 859 -17.03 10.65 -32.92
N ASN A 860 -16.23 10.17 -33.88
CA ASN A 860 -16.55 8.97 -34.64
C ASN A 860 -16.27 7.74 -33.79
N LYS A 861 -17.10 6.71 -33.93
CA LYS A 861 -16.91 5.44 -33.20
C LYS A 861 -15.61 4.78 -33.64
N GLU A 862 -14.76 4.42 -32.68
CA GLU A 862 -13.47 3.76 -32.89
C GLU A 862 -13.56 2.25 -32.61
N SER A 863 -14.19 1.86 -31.50
CA SER A 863 -14.37 0.45 -31.15
C SER A 863 -15.57 0.20 -30.25
N ILE A 864 -16.05 -1.03 -30.28
CA ILE A 864 -17.05 -1.59 -29.35
C ILE A 864 -16.47 -2.88 -28.77
N ARG A 865 -16.64 -3.07 -27.47
CA ARG A 865 -16.28 -4.31 -26.78
C ARG A 865 -17.28 -4.57 -25.67
N GLU A 866 -17.71 -5.80 -25.59
CA GLU A 866 -18.55 -6.28 -24.50
C GLU A 866 -17.69 -6.87 -23.38
N TYR A 867 -17.96 -6.46 -22.14
CA TYR A 867 -17.29 -6.96 -20.95
C TYR A 867 -18.28 -7.65 -20.03
N TYR A 868 -17.80 -8.69 -19.38
CA TYR A 868 -18.48 -9.33 -18.28
C TYR A 868 -17.47 -9.52 -17.14
N LEU A 869 -17.68 -8.81 -16.04
CA LEU A 869 -16.76 -8.76 -14.90
C LEU A 869 -15.29 -8.55 -15.32
N ASN A 870 -15.00 -7.42 -15.98
CA ASN A 870 -13.69 -7.01 -16.52
C ASN A 870 -13.13 -7.81 -17.70
N ASN A 871 -13.57 -9.05 -17.91
CA ASN A 871 -13.10 -9.89 -19.01
C ASN A 871 -13.88 -9.57 -20.29
N SER A 872 -13.19 -9.45 -21.41
CA SER A 872 -13.82 -9.32 -22.73
C SER A 872 -14.67 -10.56 -23.00
N HIS A 873 -15.96 -10.37 -23.24
CA HIS A 873 -16.90 -11.47 -23.43
C HIS A 873 -17.98 -11.04 -24.42
N GLY A 874 -18.01 -11.68 -25.59
CA GLY A 874 -18.95 -11.36 -26.64
C GLY A 874 -18.29 -10.65 -27.81
N LYS A 875 -19.02 -9.73 -28.44
CA LYS A 875 -18.59 -9.12 -29.71
C LYS A 875 -17.53 -8.05 -29.50
N VAL A 876 -16.53 -8.04 -30.37
CA VAL A 876 -15.53 -6.97 -30.47
C VAL A 876 -15.53 -6.42 -31.89
N GLU A 877 -15.64 -5.11 -32.02
CA GLU A 877 -15.65 -4.40 -33.29
C GLU A 877 -14.70 -3.21 -33.25
N PHE A 878 -14.01 -2.97 -34.36
CA PHE A 878 -13.17 -1.81 -34.60
C PHE A 878 -13.62 -1.13 -35.88
N TYR A 879 -13.49 0.20 -35.92
CA TYR A 879 -13.98 1.01 -37.02
C TYR A 879 -12.86 1.92 -37.55
N TYR A 880 -12.94 2.25 -38.83
CA TYR A 880 -12.19 3.35 -39.43
C TYR A 880 -12.88 4.70 -39.15
N PRO A 881 -12.18 5.84 -39.27
CA PRO A 881 -12.79 7.17 -39.08
C PRO A 881 -13.98 7.48 -40.02
N ASN A 882 -14.11 6.76 -41.14
CA ASN A 882 -15.27 6.88 -42.04
C ASN A 882 -16.49 6.06 -41.59
N GLY A 883 -16.44 5.40 -40.42
CA GLY A 883 -17.50 4.58 -39.87
C GLY A 883 -17.57 3.13 -40.39
N SER A 884 -16.74 2.74 -41.36
CA SER A 884 -16.68 1.35 -41.84
C SER A 884 -15.89 0.46 -40.86
N LEU A 885 -16.25 -0.82 -40.75
CA LEU A 885 -15.52 -1.78 -39.91
C LEU A 885 -14.06 -1.91 -40.37
N SER A 886 -13.14 -1.98 -39.42
CA SER A 886 -11.73 -2.33 -39.65
C SER A 886 -11.40 -3.74 -39.16
N ALA A 887 -12.07 -4.22 -38.10
CA ALA A 887 -12.01 -5.61 -37.65
C ALA A 887 -13.23 -6.02 -36.83
N GLU A 888 -13.55 -7.32 -36.81
CA GLU A 888 -14.54 -7.91 -35.90
C GLU A 888 -14.13 -9.34 -35.48
N TYR A 889 -14.49 -9.72 -34.26
CA TYR A 889 -14.36 -11.07 -33.73
C TYR A 889 -15.21 -11.26 -32.46
N THR A 890 -15.19 -12.47 -31.91
CA THR A 890 -15.82 -12.81 -30.64
C THR A 890 -14.77 -13.27 -29.63
N ASP A 891 -14.82 -12.69 -28.43
CA ASP A 891 -14.03 -13.14 -27.29
C ASP A 891 -14.88 -14.00 -26.36
N LEU A 892 -14.26 -15.02 -25.80
CA LEU A 892 -14.79 -15.84 -24.72
C LEU A 892 -13.86 -15.68 -23.51
N PHE A 893 -14.11 -14.65 -22.69
CA PHE A 893 -13.32 -14.32 -21.49
C PHE A 893 -11.85 -14.08 -21.81
N ASP A 894 -11.60 -13.01 -22.59
CA ASP A 894 -10.29 -12.57 -23.09
C ASP A 894 -9.55 -13.56 -24.00
N GLN A 895 -10.16 -14.70 -24.31
CA GLN A 895 -9.66 -15.63 -25.32
C GLN A 895 -10.46 -15.51 -26.60
N LEU A 896 -9.76 -15.17 -27.68
CA LEU A 896 -10.35 -15.08 -29.01
C LEU A 896 -10.73 -16.49 -29.51
N GLU A 897 -12.00 -16.68 -29.87
CA GLU A 897 -12.53 -17.96 -30.34
C GLU A 897 -13.27 -17.79 -31.67
N GLY A 898 -13.07 -18.73 -32.59
CA GLY A 898 -13.77 -18.75 -33.87
C GLY A 898 -13.18 -17.80 -34.91
N THR A 899 -14.03 -17.11 -35.65
CA THR A 899 -13.61 -16.37 -36.84
C THR A 899 -13.22 -14.93 -36.50
N TYR A 900 -11.99 -14.56 -36.88
CA TYR A 900 -11.51 -13.18 -36.90
C TYR A 900 -11.56 -12.63 -38.33
N LYS A 901 -12.14 -11.45 -38.50
CA LYS A 901 -12.13 -10.72 -39.78
C LYS A 901 -11.52 -9.35 -39.61
N SER A 902 -10.70 -8.95 -40.56
CA SER A 902 -10.27 -7.55 -40.73
C SER A 902 -10.63 -7.07 -42.13
N TYR A 903 -10.88 -5.79 -42.28
CA TYR A 903 -11.41 -5.17 -43.48
C TYR A 903 -10.49 -4.05 -43.97
N TRP A 904 -10.46 -3.81 -45.29
CA TRP A 904 -9.90 -2.61 -45.89
C TRP A 904 -10.87 -1.42 -45.69
N LYS A 905 -10.37 -0.18 -45.84
CA LYS A 905 -11.19 1.06 -45.69
C LYS A 905 -12.39 1.15 -46.63
N ASN A 906 -12.43 0.36 -47.70
CA ASN A 906 -13.55 0.26 -48.63
C ASN A 906 -14.58 -0.80 -48.24
N GLY A 907 -14.41 -1.48 -47.09
CA GLY A 907 -15.30 -2.52 -46.58
C GLY A 907 -15.02 -3.93 -47.09
N SER A 908 -14.09 -4.13 -48.05
CA SER A 908 -13.69 -5.47 -48.48
C SER A 908 -12.87 -6.19 -47.39
N ILE A 909 -12.98 -7.52 -47.31
CA ILE A 909 -12.22 -8.32 -46.33
C ILE A 909 -10.73 -8.23 -46.71
N SER A 910 -9.87 -7.95 -45.72
CA SER A 910 -8.40 -7.98 -45.85
C SER A 910 -7.80 -9.27 -45.29
N THR A 911 -8.32 -9.73 -44.15
CA THR A 911 -7.88 -10.98 -43.53
C THR A 911 -9.08 -11.74 -42.99
N LEU A 912 -9.07 -13.05 -43.18
CA LEU A 912 -9.97 -14.00 -42.55
C LEU A 912 -9.11 -15.05 -41.83
N SER A 913 -9.27 -15.20 -40.53
CA SER A 913 -8.53 -16.18 -39.72
C SER A 913 -9.47 -16.94 -38.81
N PHE A 914 -9.11 -18.16 -38.44
CA PHE A 914 -9.80 -18.93 -37.42
C PHE A 914 -8.88 -19.12 -36.22
N TYR A 915 -9.44 -18.96 -35.03
CA TYR A 915 -8.76 -19.18 -33.76
C TYR A 915 -9.50 -20.25 -32.97
N LYS A 916 -8.72 -21.10 -32.31
CA LYS A 916 -9.20 -22.08 -31.35
C LYS A 916 -8.40 -21.92 -30.07
N SER A 917 -9.07 -21.68 -28.95
CA SER A 917 -8.45 -21.45 -27.63
C SER A 917 -7.41 -20.32 -27.67
N GLY A 918 -7.72 -19.22 -28.35
CA GLY A 918 -6.84 -18.06 -28.50
C GLY A 918 -5.67 -18.24 -29.47
N LYS A 919 -5.47 -19.42 -30.07
CA LYS A 919 -4.38 -19.69 -31.03
C LYS A 919 -4.91 -19.76 -32.45
N LEU A 920 -4.15 -19.23 -33.42
CA LEU A 920 -4.45 -19.40 -34.84
C LEU A 920 -4.51 -20.89 -35.20
N HIS A 921 -5.60 -21.31 -35.83
CA HIS A 921 -5.81 -22.70 -36.22
C HIS A 921 -6.49 -22.77 -37.59
N GLY A 922 -6.05 -23.70 -38.45
CA GLY A 922 -6.56 -23.83 -39.80
C GLY A 922 -6.07 -22.73 -40.74
N GLU A 923 -6.98 -22.22 -41.58
CA GLU A 923 -6.64 -21.30 -42.67
C GLU A 923 -6.66 -19.84 -42.22
N ARG A 924 -5.60 -19.10 -42.56
CA ARG A 924 -5.57 -17.64 -42.57
C ARG A 924 -5.45 -17.15 -44.01
N LYS A 925 -6.51 -16.51 -44.51
CA LYS A 925 -6.60 -15.96 -45.86
C LYS A 925 -6.34 -14.47 -45.84
N ASN A 926 -5.51 -14.01 -46.77
CA ASN A 926 -5.22 -12.61 -46.99
C ASN A 926 -5.69 -12.18 -48.37
N TYR A 927 -6.35 -11.03 -48.47
CA TYR A 927 -6.92 -10.48 -49.69
C TYR A 927 -6.45 -9.06 -49.94
N ASP A 928 -6.41 -8.66 -51.20
CA ASP A 928 -6.13 -7.28 -51.60
C ASP A 928 -7.37 -6.37 -51.46
N PRO A 929 -7.25 -5.04 -51.66
CA PRO A 929 -8.38 -4.11 -51.57
C PRO A 929 -9.50 -4.35 -52.60
N SER A 930 -9.28 -5.14 -53.65
CA SER A 930 -10.27 -5.51 -54.65
C SER A 930 -10.94 -6.85 -54.36
N GLY A 931 -10.51 -7.56 -53.30
CA GLY A 931 -11.02 -8.86 -52.88
C GLY A 931 -10.30 -10.06 -53.52
N ASN A 932 -9.20 -9.87 -54.24
CA ASN A 932 -8.43 -10.99 -54.81
C ASN A 932 -7.60 -11.68 -53.72
N LEU A 933 -7.57 -13.02 -53.74
CA LEU A 933 -6.80 -13.83 -52.79
C LEU A 933 -5.29 -13.63 -53.02
N GLN A 934 -4.57 -13.24 -51.97
CA GLN A 934 -3.12 -13.03 -52.01
C GLN A 934 -2.35 -14.25 -51.49
N LEU A 935 -2.80 -14.84 -50.38
CA LEU A 935 -2.07 -15.87 -49.64
C LEU A 935 -3.02 -16.62 -48.70
N ILE A 936 -2.88 -17.95 -48.64
CA ILE A 936 -3.42 -18.80 -47.58
C ILE A 936 -2.26 -19.30 -46.73
N ARG A 937 -2.34 -19.10 -45.43
CA ARG A 937 -1.42 -19.67 -44.44
C ARG A 937 -2.15 -20.73 -43.62
N TYR A 938 -1.50 -21.85 -43.38
CA TYR A 938 -2.03 -22.95 -42.59
C TYR A 938 -1.36 -22.96 -41.22
N TYR A 939 -2.18 -22.97 -40.18
CA TYR A 939 -1.74 -23.03 -38.79
C TYR A 939 -2.27 -24.30 -38.11
N ASP A 940 -1.44 -24.92 -37.29
CA ASP A 940 -1.83 -26.02 -36.40
C ASP A 940 -1.41 -25.66 -34.98
N ASP A 941 -2.39 -25.53 -34.08
CA ASP A 941 -2.23 -25.02 -32.71
C ASP A 941 -1.27 -23.81 -32.58
N GLY A 942 -1.45 -22.80 -33.45
CA GLY A 942 -0.61 -21.60 -33.51
C GLY A 942 0.69 -21.72 -34.30
N ALA A 943 1.14 -22.94 -34.61
CA ALA A 943 2.36 -23.18 -35.40
C ALA A 943 2.11 -22.92 -36.89
N PHE A 944 2.96 -22.15 -37.55
CA PHE A 944 2.84 -21.93 -39.00
C PHE A 944 3.42 -23.12 -39.79
N ILE A 945 2.55 -23.97 -40.33
CA ILE A 945 2.92 -25.27 -40.91
C ILE A 945 3.06 -25.28 -42.43
N GLY A 946 2.51 -24.29 -43.13
CA GLY A 946 2.62 -24.21 -44.58
C GLY A 946 1.77 -23.12 -45.20
N TYR A 947 1.91 -22.89 -46.50
CA TYR A 947 1.15 -21.87 -47.21
C TYR A 947 0.81 -22.28 -48.65
N ALA A 948 -0.21 -21.65 -49.23
CA ALA A 948 -0.65 -21.83 -50.60
C ALA A 948 -1.16 -20.52 -51.21
N TYR A 949 -1.35 -20.50 -52.53
CA TYR A 949 -1.91 -19.40 -53.30
C TYR A 949 -2.56 -19.93 -54.60
N GLU A 950 -3.25 -19.07 -55.35
CA GLU A 950 -3.97 -19.48 -56.57
C GLU A 950 -3.04 -19.61 -57.79
N LYS A 951 -3.30 -20.62 -58.60
CA LYS A 951 -2.78 -20.80 -59.96
C LYS A 951 -3.57 -19.94 -60.96
N ASN A 952 -3.08 -19.88 -62.18
CA ASN A 952 -3.70 -19.08 -63.25
C ASN A 952 -5.11 -19.52 -63.64
N ASP A 953 -5.46 -20.78 -63.41
CA ASP A 953 -6.82 -21.31 -63.64
C ASP A 953 -7.78 -21.01 -62.48
N GLY A 954 -7.29 -20.50 -61.34
CA GLY A 954 -8.05 -20.22 -60.12
C GLY A 954 -8.10 -21.40 -59.13
N THR A 955 -7.43 -22.52 -59.42
CA THR A 955 -7.22 -23.59 -58.43
C THR A 955 -6.06 -23.27 -57.50
N LEU A 956 -5.98 -23.88 -56.32
CA LEU A 956 -4.85 -23.69 -55.40
C LEU A 956 -3.62 -24.51 -55.84
N ILE A 957 -2.42 -24.00 -55.56
CA ILE A 957 -1.22 -24.84 -55.54
C ILE A 957 -1.27 -25.84 -54.38
N ASP A 958 -0.50 -26.91 -54.49
CA ASP A 958 -0.27 -27.80 -53.35
C ASP A 958 0.39 -27.00 -52.23
N THR A 959 0.00 -27.27 -50.98
CA THR A 959 0.53 -26.59 -49.81
C THR A 959 2.05 -26.74 -49.75
N ILE A 960 2.75 -25.60 -49.67
CA ILE A 960 4.20 -25.55 -49.46
C ILE A 960 4.44 -25.70 -47.95
N PRO A 961 5.01 -26.82 -47.47
CA PRO A 961 5.22 -27.06 -46.05
C PRO A 961 6.38 -26.20 -45.51
N ILE A 962 6.27 -25.79 -44.24
CA ILE A 962 7.30 -25.03 -43.53
C ILE A 962 7.86 -25.87 -42.37
N LYS A 963 9.17 -25.83 -42.18
CA LYS A 963 9.87 -26.54 -41.09
C LYS A 963 10.44 -25.54 -40.10
N LYS A 964 10.26 -25.80 -38.80
CA LYS A 964 10.74 -24.94 -37.69
C LYS A 964 10.38 -23.46 -37.86
N GLU A 965 9.20 -23.21 -38.44
CA GLU A 965 8.67 -21.87 -38.71
C GLU A 965 9.66 -20.94 -39.45
N THR A 966 10.49 -21.52 -40.30
CA THR A 966 11.54 -20.82 -41.05
C THR A 966 11.32 -21.05 -42.54
N ALA A 967 11.08 -19.98 -43.29
CA ALA A 967 10.80 -20.04 -44.72
C ALA A 967 11.02 -18.69 -45.41
N LYS A 968 11.33 -18.73 -46.71
CA LYS A 968 11.09 -17.59 -47.61
C LYS A 968 9.74 -17.80 -48.27
N VAL A 969 8.79 -16.92 -47.99
CA VAL A 969 7.43 -17.01 -48.50
C VAL A 969 7.28 -16.04 -49.66
N THR A 970 7.07 -16.58 -50.85
CA THR A 970 6.67 -15.82 -52.06
C THR A 970 5.37 -16.41 -52.58
N ALA A 971 4.35 -15.58 -52.74
CA ALA A 971 3.02 -15.97 -53.21
C ALA A 971 2.60 -15.11 -54.41
N TYR A 972 1.66 -15.62 -55.20
CA TYR A 972 1.25 -15.03 -56.47
C TYR A 972 -0.26 -14.87 -56.55
N TYR A 973 -0.70 -13.84 -57.27
CA TYR A 973 -2.07 -13.72 -57.74
C TYR A 973 -2.35 -14.70 -58.88
N LYS A 974 -3.63 -14.95 -59.16
CA LYS A 974 -4.10 -15.72 -60.33
C LYS A 974 -3.56 -15.21 -61.67
N ASN A 975 -3.16 -13.94 -61.79
CA ASN A 975 -2.56 -13.42 -63.02
C ASN A 975 -1.05 -13.67 -63.14
N GLY A 976 -0.44 -14.40 -62.19
CA GLY A 976 0.98 -14.72 -62.15
C GLY A 976 1.90 -13.64 -61.56
N GLN A 977 1.38 -12.47 -61.18
CA GLN A 977 2.15 -11.45 -60.47
C GLN A 977 2.35 -11.82 -59.00
N ILE A 978 3.46 -11.39 -58.40
CA ILE A 978 3.71 -11.61 -56.97
C ILE A 978 2.64 -10.86 -56.17
N SER A 979 2.06 -11.50 -55.16
CA SER A 979 1.12 -10.91 -54.21
C SER A 979 1.79 -10.53 -52.89
N ARG A 980 2.68 -11.38 -52.37
CA ARG A 980 3.43 -11.19 -51.11
C ARG A 980 4.83 -11.82 -51.18
N ASP A 981 5.82 -11.18 -50.55
CA ASP A 981 7.20 -11.67 -50.46
C ASP A 981 7.83 -11.28 -49.10
N TYR A 982 8.28 -12.28 -48.32
CA TYR A 982 8.92 -12.07 -47.01
C TYR A 982 9.71 -13.30 -46.52
N THR A 983 10.50 -13.11 -45.46
CA THR A 983 11.24 -14.20 -44.79
C THR A 983 10.80 -14.34 -43.35
N LEU A 984 10.70 -15.59 -42.89
CA LEU A 984 10.47 -15.99 -41.51
C LEU A 984 11.67 -16.74 -40.97
N LYS A 985 12.00 -16.49 -39.71
CA LYS A 985 12.99 -17.25 -38.94
C LYS A 985 12.41 -17.53 -37.56
N ALA A 986 12.32 -18.80 -37.19
CA ALA A 986 11.75 -19.25 -35.90
C ALA A 986 10.38 -18.60 -35.58
N GLY A 987 9.51 -18.47 -36.59
CA GLY A 987 8.17 -17.88 -36.45
C GLY A 987 8.12 -16.35 -36.53
N GLN A 988 9.27 -15.68 -36.51
CA GLN A 988 9.38 -14.22 -36.57
C GLN A 988 9.62 -13.73 -37.99
N ILE A 989 8.88 -12.70 -38.43
CA ILE A 989 9.14 -12.03 -39.70
C ILE A 989 10.47 -11.27 -39.60
N MET A 990 11.29 -11.40 -40.64
CA MET A 990 12.62 -10.80 -40.70
C MET A 990 12.78 -9.93 -41.94
N ASN A 991 13.62 -8.89 -41.81
CA ASN A 991 14.05 -8.00 -42.88
C ASN A 991 12.90 -7.16 -43.45
N THR A 992 12.33 -7.55 -44.58
CA THR A 992 11.31 -6.75 -45.27
C THR A 992 10.14 -7.62 -45.67
N TYR A 993 8.94 -7.19 -45.33
CA TYR A 993 7.68 -7.76 -45.77
C TYR A 993 7.08 -6.91 -46.88
N LYS A 994 6.97 -7.46 -48.08
CA LYS A 994 6.37 -6.80 -49.25
C LYS A 994 4.99 -7.37 -49.56
N ILE A 995 4.07 -6.48 -49.89
CA ILE A 995 2.72 -6.77 -50.38
C ILE A 995 2.54 -6.01 -51.70
N PHE A 996 1.91 -6.60 -52.71
CA PHE A 996 1.78 -6.04 -54.06
C PHE A 996 0.31 -5.95 -54.49
N TYR A 997 0.00 -5.08 -55.45
CA TYR A 997 -1.27 -5.03 -56.17
C TYR A 997 -1.31 -6.10 -57.28
N PRO A 998 -2.51 -6.47 -57.81
CA PRO A 998 -2.63 -7.34 -58.97
C PRO A 998 -1.86 -6.83 -60.21
N SER A 999 -1.67 -5.52 -60.32
CA SER A 999 -0.85 -4.90 -61.38
C SER A 999 0.64 -5.24 -61.30
N GLY A 1000 1.11 -5.83 -60.19
CA GLY A 1000 2.53 -6.06 -59.89
C GLY A 1000 3.23 -4.87 -59.23
N GLN A 1001 2.55 -3.73 -59.08
CA GLN A 1001 3.08 -2.59 -58.33
C GLN A 1001 3.09 -2.89 -56.83
N LEU A 1002 4.06 -2.34 -56.10
CA LEU A 1002 4.16 -2.50 -54.66
C LEU A 1002 2.98 -1.81 -53.97
N LEU A 1003 2.33 -2.49 -53.03
CA LEU A 1003 1.27 -1.94 -52.18
C LEU A 1003 1.87 -1.44 -50.86
N SER A 1004 2.73 -2.26 -50.24
CA SER A 1004 3.42 -1.93 -49.00
C SER A 1004 4.77 -2.65 -48.89
N SER A 1005 5.73 -2.03 -48.21
CA SER A 1005 7.01 -2.61 -47.83
C SER A 1005 7.36 -2.21 -46.41
N THR A 1006 7.36 -3.18 -45.50
CA THR A 1006 7.55 -2.95 -44.05
C THR A 1006 8.81 -3.64 -43.56
N ALA A 1007 9.67 -2.89 -42.84
CA ALA A 1007 10.86 -3.45 -42.20
C ALA A 1007 10.52 -4.12 -40.87
N TYR A 1008 11.08 -5.32 -40.64
CA TYR A 1008 10.87 -6.13 -39.45
C TYR A 1008 12.19 -6.59 -38.84
N LYS A 1009 12.24 -6.58 -37.51
CA LYS A 1009 13.30 -7.18 -36.70
C LYS A 1009 12.67 -7.90 -35.51
N TYR A 1010 13.09 -9.15 -35.27
CA TYR A 1010 12.53 -10.00 -34.20
C TYR A 1010 11.00 -10.20 -34.30
N GLY A 1011 10.44 -10.14 -35.51
CA GLY A 1011 9.00 -10.24 -35.73
C GLY A 1011 8.20 -8.98 -35.46
N LEU A 1012 8.84 -7.89 -35.01
CA LEU A 1012 8.25 -6.58 -34.75
C LEU A 1012 8.64 -5.60 -35.85
N MET A 1013 7.77 -4.65 -36.18
CA MET A 1013 8.10 -3.55 -37.10
C MET A 1013 9.24 -2.74 -36.50
N ASP A 1014 10.38 -2.69 -37.19
CA ASP A 1014 11.58 -1.97 -36.78
C ASP A 1014 12.28 -1.48 -38.04
N GLY A 1015 12.22 -0.17 -38.26
CA GLY A 1015 12.62 0.50 -39.49
C GLY A 1015 11.45 1.15 -40.23
N LYS A 1016 11.48 1.14 -41.56
CA LYS A 1016 10.52 1.86 -42.41
C LYS A 1016 9.40 0.97 -42.91
N GLU A 1017 8.18 1.45 -42.79
CA GLU A 1017 7.03 1.06 -43.61
C GLU A 1017 6.84 2.08 -44.72
N ILE A 1018 6.58 1.62 -45.95
CA ILE A 1018 6.30 2.45 -47.11
C ILE A 1018 5.10 1.89 -47.83
N ASP A 1019 4.01 2.64 -47.88
CA ASP A 1019 2.83 2.29 -48.68
C ASP A 1019 2.78 3.11 -49.96
N TYR A 1020 2.16 2.52 -50.98
CA TYR A 1020 1.97 3.13 -52.29
C TYR A 1020 0.50 3.12 -52.68
N TYR A 1021 0.13 4.04 -53.58
CA TYR A 1021 -1.10 3.96 -54.34
C TYR A 1021 -0.93 2.98 -55.50
N GLU A 1022 -2.03 2.48 -56.06
CA GLU A 1022 -2.01 1.62 -57.26
C GLU A 1022 -1.50 2.35 -58.53
N SER A 1023 -1.35 3.69 -58.47
CA SER A 1023 -0.65 4.46 -59.50
C SER A 1023 0.88 4.35 -59.41
N GLY A 1024 1.42 3.84 -58.30
CA GLY A 1024 2.85 3.76 -57.99
C GLY A 1024 3.38 4.96 -57.21
N ASN A 1025 2.56 5.99 -57.01
CA ASN A 1025 2.90 7.13 -56.17
C ASN A 1025 2.96 6.71 -54.69
N LEU A 1026 3.85 7.33 -53.91
CA LEU A 1026 3.89 7.13 -52.47
C LEU A 1026 2.56 7.51 -51.83
N LYS A 1027 2.15 6.74 -50.83
CA LYS A 1027 0.94 6.97 -50.01
C LYS A 1027 1.32 7.32 -48.59
N SER A 1028 2.25 6.58 -48.00
CA SER A 1028 2.78 6.82 -46.66
C SER A 1028 4.23 6.37 -46.57
N LYS A 1029 4.96 6.92 -45.60
CA LYS A 1029 6.24 6.41 -45.15
C LYS A 1029 6.33 6.66 -43.65
N THR A 1030 6.44 5.59 -42.88
CA THR A 1030 6.36 5.62 -41.42
C THR A 1030 7.57 4.89 -40.86
N ASN A 1031 8.20 5.46 -39.84
CA ASN A 1031 9.29 4.79 -39.12
C ASN A 1031 8.74 4.15 -37.85
N TYR A 1032 9.23 2.96 -37.52
CA TYR A 1032 8.84 2.15 -36.38
C TYR A 1032 10.07 1.71 -35.58
N LEU A 1033 9.89 1.55 -34.28
CA LEU A 1033 10.84 0.93 -33.36
C LEU A 1033 10.04 -0.05 -32.48
N MET A 1034 10.19 -1.35 -32.72
CA MET A 1034 9.50 -2.41 -31.97
C MET A 1034 7.95 -2.22 -31.98
N ASP A 1035 7.34 -2.18 -33.16
CA ASP A 1035 5.90 -1.93 -33.41
C ASP A 1035 5.38 -0.53 -33.07
N GLU A 1036 6.14 0.29 -32.34
CA GLU A 1036 5.76 1.67 -32.01
C GLU A 1036 6.25 2.66 -33.07
N LYS A 1037 5.40 3.60 -33.49
CA LYS A 1037 5.81 4.68 -34.41
C LYS A 1037 6.94 5.50 -33.76
N HIS A 1038 8.05 5.68 -34.47
CA HIS A 1038 9.24 6.35 -33.95
C HIS A 1038 9.97 7.09 -35.07
N GLY A 1039 10.11 8.41 -34.95
CA GLY A 1039 10.65 9.29 -35.98
C GLY A 1039 9.56 9.88 -36.88
N LEU A 1040 9.92 10.21 -38.13
CA LEU A 1040 9.03 10.91 -39.04
C LEU A 1040 8.04 9.96 -39.74
N GLU A 1041 6.76 10.32 -39.74
CA GLU A 1041 5.73 9.82 -40.64
C GLU A 1041 5.45 10.87 -41.71
N THR A 1042 5.39 10.46 -42.98
CA THR A 1042 5.00 11.33 -44.10
C THR A 1042 3.88 10.67 -44.88
N LEU A 1043 2.78 11.39 -45.11
CA LEU A 1043 1.65 10.98 -45.93
C LEU A 1043 1.61 11.81 -47.21
N TYR A 1044 1.11 11.22 -48.29
CA TYR A 1044 1.05 11.84 -49.61
C TYR A 1044 -0.38 11.79 -50.16
N HIS A 1045 -0.71 12.71 -51.06
CA HIS A 1045 -1.91 12.67 -51.89
C HIS A 1045 -1.73 11.67 -53.04
N SER A 1046 -2.83 11.21 -53.65
CA SER A 1046 -2.78 10.29 -54.80
C SER A 1046 -2.01 10.84 -56.01
N ASN A 1047 -1.90 12.17 -56.10
CA ASN A 1047 -1.09 12.88 -57.11
C ASN A 1047 0.43 12.91 -56.79
N GLY A 1048 0.86 12.30 -55.69
CA GLY A 1048 2.27 12.20 -55.28
C GLY A 1048 2.81 13.39 -54.48
N LYS A 1049 2.02 14.45 -54.29
CA LYS A 1049 2.42 15.60 -53.46
C LYS A 1049 2.25 15.30 -51.98
N MET A 1050 3.09 15.92 -51.15
CA MET A 1050 3.05 15.75 -49.70
C MET A 1050 1.71 16.21 -49.14
N LYS A 1051 1.12 15.41 -48.25
CA LYS A 1051 -0.16 15.67 -47.57
C LYS A 1051 0.05 16.04 -46.12
N LYS A 1052 0.93 15.30 -45.42
CA LYS A 1052 1.16 15.47 -43.98
C LYS A 1052 2.54 14.98 -43.57
N GLU A 1053 3.18 15.66 -42.64
CA GLU A 1053 4.37 15.18 -41.92
C GLU A 1053 4.07 15.19 -40.43
N THR A 1054 4.37 14.11 -39.70
CA THR A 1054 4.15 14.02 -38.24
C THR A 1054 5.36 13.37 -37.59
N THR A 1055 5.89 13.96 -36.53
CA THR A 1055 7.00 13.37 -35.77
C THR A 1055 6.48 12.55 -34.60
N PHE A 1056 7.02 11.35 -34.40
CA PHE A 1056 6.68 10.43 -33.31
C PHE A 1056 7.92 10.09 -32.47
N LYS A 1057 7.72 9.79 -31.20
CA LYS A 1057 8.71 9.18 -30.31
C LYS A 1057 7.99 8.14 -29.45
N SER A 1058 8.40 6.89 -29.56
CA SER A 1058 7.86 5.75 -28.79
C SER A 1058 6.32 5.71 -28.80
N GLY A 1059 5.74 5.80 -30.01
CA GLY A 1059 4.29 5.75 -30.25
C GLY A 1059 3.54 7.08 -30.10
N LYS A 1060 4.18 8.10 -29.52
CA LYS A 1060 3.55 9.39 -29.20
C LYS A 1060 3.93 10.46 -30.22
N LYS A 1061 2.97 11.24 -30.73
CA LYS A 1061 3.24 12.46 -31.51
C LYS A 1061 4.07 13.42 -30.66
N ASN A 1062 5.25 13.78 -31.13
CA ASN A 1062 6.22 14.57 -30.39
C ASN A 1062 7.09 15.37 -31.37
N GLY A 1063 6.85 16.67 -31.47
CA GLY A 1063 7.39 17.60 -32.46
C GLY A 1063 6.36 18.08 -33.49
N PRO A 1064 6.82 18.69 -34.61
CA PRO A 1064 5.96 19.32 -35.58
C PRO A 1064 5.11 18.31 -36.36
N CYS A 1065 3.87 18.72 -36.61
CA CYS A 1065 2.90 18.12 -37.50
C CYS A 1065 2.51 19.15 -38.57
N LYS A 1066 2.94 18.93 -39.82
CA LYS A 1066 2.71 19.84 -40.94
C LYS A 1066 1.66 19.26 -41.87
N ASN A 1067 0.65 20.03 -42.23
CA ASN A 1067 -0.41 19.65 -43.16
C ASN A 1067 -0.31 20.50 -44.43
N TYR A 1068 -0.48 19.86 -45.60
CA TYR A 1068 -0.33 20.47 -46.92
C TYR A 1068 -1.65 20.34 -47.71
N ASP A 1069 -1.84 21.20 -48.71
CA ASP A 1069 -2.96 21.08 -49.66
C ASP A 1069 -2.62 20.14 -50.83
N GLU A 1070 -3.61 19.90 -51.71
CA GLU A 1070 -3.42 19.04 -52.89
C GLU A 1070 -2.41 19.61 -53.89
N GLN A 1071 -2.05 20.90 -53.79
CA GLN A 1071 -1.02 21.55 -54.58
C GLN A 1071 0.38 21.43 -53.95
N GLY A 1072 0.48 20.92 -52.72
CA GLY A 1072 1.72 20.73 -51.96
C GLY A 1072 2.15 21.97 -51.17
N GLN A 1073 1.27 22.97 -51.00
CA GLN A 1073 1.55 24.15 -50.19
C GLN A 1073 1.20 23.89 -48.72
N LEU A 1074 2.03 24.40 -47.80
CA LEU A 1074 1.84 24.23 -46.37
C LEU A 1074 0.60 25.00 -45.90
N LYS A 1075 -0.40 24.28 -45.37
CA LYS A 1075 -1.62 24.87 -44.82
C LYS A 1075 -1.49 25.24 -43.35
N LYS A 1076 -0.88 24.35 -42.55
CA LYS A 1076 -0.83 24.47 -41.08
C LYS A 1076 0.36 23.70 -40.53
N THR A 1077 1.00 24.26 -39.51
CA THR A 1077 1.92 23.54 -38.62
C THR A 1077 1.33 23.50 -37.23
N GLU A 1078 1.36 22.33 -36.61
CA GLU A 1078 0.86 22.03 -35.27
C GLU A 1078 2.00 21.41 -34.48
N GLU A 1079 2.35 21.95 -33.31
CA GLU A 1079 3.37 21.35 -32.46
C GLU A 1079 2.73 20.37 -31.49
N TYR A 1080 3.27 19.16 -31.38
CA TYR A 1080 2.79 18.14 -30.45
C TYR A 1080 3.84 17.82 -29.40
N TYR A 1081 3.40 17.54 -28.18
CA TYR A 1081 4.25 17.01 -27.11
C TYR A 1081 3.50 15.86 -26.44
N ASN A 1082 4.05 14.65 -26.47
CA ASN A 1082 3.44 13.46 -25.88
C ASN A 1082 1.95 13.27 -26.25
N ASN A 1083 1.62 13.34 -27.55
CA ASN A 1083 0.26 13.37 -28.13
C ASN A 1083 -0.58 14.63 -27.91
N GLU A 1084 -0.16 15.58 -27.09
CA GLU A 1084 -0.91 16.81 -26.81
C GLU A 1084 -0.52 17.93 -27.77
N LEU A 1085 -1.50 18.54 -28.43
CA LEU A 1085 -1.30 19.73 -29.25
C LEU A 1085 -0.89 20.91 -28.35
N GLN A 1086 0.24 21.55 -28.68
CA GLN A 1086 0.74 22.74 -28.01
C GLN A 1086 0.11 23.99 -28.67
N PHE A 1087 -0.48 24.87 -27.86
CA PHE A 1087 -1.15 26.09 -28.30
C PHE A 1087 -0.29 27.33 -28.16
#